data_AF-A0A0Q8XPM9-F1
#
_entry.id   AF-A0A0Q8XPM9-F1
#
_cell.length_a   1.000
_cell.length_b   1.000
_cell.length_c   1.000
_cell.angle_alpha   90.00
_cell.angle_beta   90.00
_cell.angle_gamma   90.00
#
_symmetry.space_group_name_H-M   'P 1'
#
loop_
_entity.id
_entity.type
_entity.pdbx_description
1 polymer ?
#
loop_
_entity_poly.entity_id
_entity_poly.type
_entity_poly.pdbx_seq_one_letter_code
_entity_poly.pdbx_strand_id
1 'polypeptide(L)'
;MTHGCEPVECPACDEPQLARNTLFDGKPMAAQDFLDEQNYFLGKHRRHNRYLHGWGTACGLTVHEHPNPACRPQYVVVEPGMAIDCCGREIWVRAKAMVDLRALFVDAWRAKHGKDSEPDDLPHRLSLLLRYAECPIDPVPAVFQGCGSGESACLPSKLVDGYRFEAAIDRPIEDATLGLKRLEWEATNNIDGAIAFAVDNAGDRVHVLTQGAPAMLLTLDADTNSILASASFAGKVGKSVAASSDGTRLFVALAPSGGGDAEIAVLDAADIAAAPIRTLALTGSGAEVDLLMLADGRMAIATPADKKLRVWGADAGGSGSPAAPTEITLANAPAGLAEGPQTNFFYVASSDAAEVVAVKQSDLSTVALPVGSGGTARPAAIVVMEREGRDLLAVVDSAGKALHLIAATPEAAAPADRVEDAAPPITGLIDDPVALAASPGGGWVYLLSKAADGTHNLRIVSVARRILGREPSISNPIAAPVGSAMIAVAGPKQLYLAFTGSASGVDPHVPGGLAMFTIAGDACIDLLDTVLDPCAICEEGDDLVLATIAEYRWGDPFTDMVIDNRTERRLLASTQLLTEIIACIAEQGCGGGEEGPPGPPGPPGADGADGADGTDGADGQDGEDGQDGQDGQDGENGADGRDGRDGVDGRDGVDGRDGVDGKDGVGLRDDLPRIVGINWRHNDTISEDSPEHRKLSEDGLVVAFDPAFPILRETLHEQSVQLLYRGPTEFREEIFGTYCYCNCEVGVAGVKLEAKCGEPLVIPADDATGVAVTGVRIRLLGRQGSKIPLPPGTYRVVLEGDHILGEKEIEIDDLNNPGQTIRVNPALDANHFAPGLPKRCPSGDRVEGGRFLSWFTIRRG
;
A
#
# COMPACT_ATOMS: atom_id res chain seq x y z
N MET A 1 -33.09 45.85 -2.85
CA MET A 1 -33.56 46.04 -1.47
C MET A 1 -32.36 45.84 -0.59
N THR A 2 -31.89 46.88 0.09
CA THR A 2 -30.89 46.74 1.15
C THR A 2 -31.56 45.94 2.27
N HIS A 3 -31.20 44.66 2.43
CA HIS A 3 -31.56 43.89 3.62
C HIS A 3 -30.80 44.54 4.79
N GLY A 4 -31.48 45.47 5.45
CA GLY A 4 -30.90 46.41 6.40
C GLY A 4 -30.52 45.77 7.73
N CYS A 5 -29.31 45.23 7.80
CA CYS A 5 -28.49 45.20 8.99
C CYS A 5 -27.03 45.08 8.54
N GLU A 6 -26.10 45.85 9.11
CA GLU A 6 -24.66 45.55 9.02
C GLU A 6 -24.42 44.35 9.94
N PRO A 7 -24.19 43.14 9.41
CA PRO A 7 -24.04 41.96 10.24
C PRO A 7 -22.73 42.06 11.05
N VAL A 8 -22.78 41.75 12.34
CA VAL A 8 -21.60 41.73 13.20
C VAL A 8 -20.79 40.45 12.92
N GLU A 9 -19.50 40.43 13.30
CA GLU A 9 -18.63 39.24 13.20
C GLU A 9 -19.34 37.98 13.70
N CYS A 10 -19.05 36.85 13.04
CA CYS A 10 -19.65 35.57 13.37
C CYS A 10 -19.29 35.19 14.82
N PRO A 11 -20.26 34.74 15.65
CA PRO A 11 -19.93 34.12 16.92
C PRO A 11 -19.02 32.91 16.66
N ALA A 12 -17.98 32.75 17.47
CA ALA A 12 -17.07 31.60 17.40
C ALA A 12 -17.86 30.29 17.47
N CYS A 13 -17.40 29.26 16.76
CA CYS A 13 -18.01 27.94 16.77
C CYS A 13 -17.68 27.13 18.02
N ASP A 14 -17.90 27.75 19.17
CA ASP A 14 -17.83 27.09 20.46
C ASP A 14 -19.09 26.22 20.59
N GLU A 15 -18.88 24.90 20.66
CA GLU A 15 -19.91 23.95 21.06
C GLU A 15 -19.84 23.75 22.58
N PRO A 16 -20.59 24.53 23.39
CA PRO A 16 -20.54 24.38 24.84
C PRO A 16 -20.98 22.98 25.25
N GLN A 17 -20.42 22.47 26.35
CA GLN A 17 -20.93 21.26 26.98
C GLN A 17 -22.41 21.47 27.31
N LEU A 18 -23.27 20.55 26.83
CA LEU A 18 -24.72 20.67 26.98
C LEU A 18 -25.11 20.53 28.46
N ALA A 19 -25.26 21.64 29.16
CA ALA A 19 -25.76 21.73 30.51
C ALA A 19 -27.20 22.24 30.48
N ARG A 20 -28.13 21.50 31.07
CA ARG A 20 -29.53 21.94 31.19
C ARG A 20 -29.77 22.55 32.55
N ASN A 21 -30.45 23.70 32.57
CA ASN A 21 -30.85 24.32 33.81
C ASN A 21 -31.87 23.45 34.57
N THR A 22 -31.70 23.28 35.88
CA THR A 22 -32.66 22.58 36.75
C THR A 22 -33.57 23.59 37.42
N LEU A 23 -34.87 23.53 37.09
CA LEU A 23 -35.90 24.42 37.63
C LEU A 23 -36.55 23.78 38.86
N PHE A 24 -36.58 24.53 39.96
CA PHE A 24 -37.27 24.17 41.20
C PHE A 24 -37.77 25.43 41.91
N ASP A 25 -38.80 25.27 42.73
CA ASP A 25 -39.43 26.39 43.42
C ASP A 25 -38.44 27.13 44.32
N GLY A 26 -38.40 28.47 44.20
CA GLY A 26 -37.53 29.32 45.00
C GLY A 26 -36.11 29.49 44.46
N LYS A 27 -35.76 28.91 43.30
CA LYS A 27 -34.45 29.12 42.66
C LYS A 27 -34.30 30.58 42.18
N PRO A 28 -33.22 31.30 42.55
CA PRO A 28 -32.89 32.59 41.95
C PRO A 28 -32.39 32.39 40.52
N MET A 29 -32.89 33.18 39.57
CA MET A 29 -32.52 33.13 38.16
C MET A 29 -31.82 34.43 37.75
N ALA A 30 -30.65 34.34 37.13
CA ALA A 30 -29.91 35.45 36.54
C ALA A 30 -29.99 35.42 35.00
N ALA A 31 -29.55 36.47 34.32
CA ALA A 31 -29.49 36.49 32.85
C ALA A 31 -28.68 35.31 32.28
N GLN A 32 -27.62 34.89 32.98
CA GLN A 32 -26.81 33.73 32.62
C GLN A 32 -27.63 32.42 32.58
N ASP A 33 -28.56 32.23 33.52
CA ASP A 33 -29.40 31.02 33.57
C ASP A 33 -30.27 30.85 32.32
N PHE A 34 -30.69 31.96 31.69
CA PHE A 34 -31.46 31.96 30.45
C PHE A 34 -30.57 31.79 29.22
N LEU A 35 -29.37 32.37 29.23
CA LEU A 35 -28.37 32.16 28.18
C LEU A 35 -27.91 30.70 28.15
N ASP A 36 -27.69 30.08 29.31
CA ASP A 36 -27.31 28.67 29.42
C ASP A 36 -28.42 27.76 28.87
N GLU A 37 -29.69 28.08 29.15
CA GLU A 37 -30.84 27.35 28.60
C GLU A 37 -30.95 27.54 27.07
N GLN A 38 -30.76 28.76 26.56
CA GLN A 38 -30.74 29.04 25.12
C GLN A 38 -29.61 28.27 24.42
N ASN A 39 -28.40 28.30 24.99
CA ASN A 39 -27.23 27.58 24.50
C ASN A 39 -27.45 26.06 24.51
N TYR A 40 -28.15 25.52 25.51
CA TYR A 40 -28.51 24.10 25.54
C TYR A 40 -29.40 23.69 24.36
N PHE A 41 -30.45 24.46 24.07
CA PHE A 41 -31.35 24.15 22.95
C PHE A 41 -30.69 24.39 21.59
N LEU A 42 -29.99 25.52 21.42
CA LEU A 42 -29.26 25.83 20.18
C LEU A 42 -28.15 24.81 19.92
N GLY A 43 -27.37 24.45 20.94
CA GLY A 43 -26.31 23.44 20.84
C GLY A 43 -26.87 22.07 20.43
N LYS A 44 -28.01 21.65 21.01
CA LYS A 44 -28.67 20.40 20.61
C LYS A 44 -29.17 20.44 19.17
N HIS A 45 -29.76 21.55 18.73
CA HIS A 45 -30.26 21.73 17.37
C HIS A 45 -29.12 21.76 16.34
N ARG A 46 -28.05 22.51 16.63
CA ARG A 46 -26.84 22.57 15.79
C ARG A 46 -26.20 21.20 15.63
N ARG A 47 -26.08 20.41 16.71
CA ARG A 47 -25.60 19.02 16.63
C ARG A 47 -26.52 18.12 15.81
N HIS A 48 -27.84 18.26 15.96
CA HIS A 48 -28.81 17.53 15.14
C HIS A 48 -28.58 17.81 13.65
N ASN A 49 -28.51 19.08 13.29
CA ASN A 49 -28.27 19.50 11.90
C ASN A 49 -26.93 19.00 11.37
N ARG A 50 -25.86 19.22 12.13
CA ARG A 50 -24.49 18.84 11.75
C ARG A 50 -24.36 17.32 11.54
N TYR A 51 -24.84 16.52 12.48
CA TYR A 51 -24.61 15.06 12.46
C TYR A 51 -25.64 14.27 11.65
N LEU A 52 -26.88 14.76 11.48
CA LEU A 52 -27.90 14.02 10.72
C LEU A 52 -28.08 14.53 9.29
N HIS A 53 -27.92 15.84 9.06
CA HIS A 53 -28.10 16.43 7.72
C HIS A 53 -26.76 16.71 7.02
N GLY A 54 -25.66 16.76 7.78
CA GLY A 54 -24.37 17.18 7.29
C GLY A 54 -24.28 18.70 7.16
N TRP A 55 -23.10 19.25 7.42
CA TRP A 55 -22.78 20.63 7.10
C TRP A 55 -22.46 20.77 5.60
N GLY A 56 -22.54 21.97 5.05
CA GLY A 56 -22.34 22.18 3.61
C GLY A 56 -23.60 21.95 2.78
N THR A 57 -24.55 21.19 3.30
CA THR A 57 -25.82 20.88 2.67
C THR A 57 -26.58 22.15 2.29
N ALA A 58 -26.85 22.32 0.99
CA ALA A 58 -27.64 23.43 0.46
C ALA A 58 -28.77 22.95 -0.46
N CYS A 59 -30.01 23.37 -0.17
CA CYS A 59 -31.19 23.17 -1.00
C CYS A 59 -31.61 24.51 -1.65
N GLY A 60 -31.78 24.53 -2.98
CA GLY A 60 -32.02 25.78 -3.72
C GLY A 60 -30.74 26.57 -3.93
N LEU A 61 -30.73 27.88 -3.65
CA LEU A 61 -29.51 28.73 -3.68
C LEU A 61 -28.71 28.64 -4.99
N THR A 62 -29.37 28.33 -6.10
CA THR A 62 -28.72 28.26 -7.41
C THR A 62 -28.38 29.66 -7.87
N VAL A 63 -27.17 29.81 -8.39
CA VAL A 63 -26.63 31.07 -8.89
C VAL A 63 -26.84 31.09 -10.40
N HIS A 64 -27.45 32.17 -10.87
CA HIS A 64 -27.77 32.39 -12.27
C HIS A 64 -27.23 33.73 -12.76
N GLU A 65 -27.05 33.81 -14.07
CA GLU A 65 -26.78 35.06 -14.76
C GLU A 65 -27.90 36.08 -14.54
N HIS A 66 -27.53 37.36 -14.56
CA HIS A 66 -28.52 38.42 -14.48
C HIS A 66 -29.37 38.47 -15.77
N PRO A 67 -30.72 38.58 -15.67
CA PRO A 67 -31.61 38.55 -16.84
C PRO A 67 -31.36 39.70 -17.83
N ASN A 68 -30.92 40.86 -17.33
CA ASN A 68 -30.44 41.96 -18.18
C ASN A 68 -28.93 41.80 -18.52
N PRO A 69 -28.55 41.65 -19.81
CA PRO A 69 -27.16 41.53 -20.24
C PRO A 69 -26.24 42.65 -19.78
N ALA A 70 -26.74 43.89 -19.69
CA ALA A 70 -25.93 45.04 -19.28
C ALA A 70 -25.46 44.96 -17.81
N CYS A 71 -26.13 44.15 -16.99
CA CYS A 71 -25.81 43.98 -15.57
C CYS A 71 -24.95 42.75 -15.28
N ARG A 72 -24.75 41.86 -16.26
CA ARG A 72 -23.99 40.60 -16.11
C ARG A 72 -22.51 40.78 -15.76
N PRO A 73 -21.82 41.88 -16.12
CA PRO A 73 -20.44 42.12 -15.65
C PRO A 73 -20.33 42.50 -14.17
N GLN A 74 -21.44 42.65 -13.46
CA GLN A 74 -21.45 43.14 -12.07
C GLN A 74 -22.29 42.26 -11.14
N TYR A 75 -23.45 41.81 -11.59
CA TYR A 75 -24.44 41.16 -10.76
C TYR A 75 -24.70 39.70 -11.15
N VAL A 76 -24.94 38.88 -10.14
CA VAL A 76 -25.53 37.53 -10.27
C VAL A 76 -26.81 37.45 -9.46
N VAL A 77 -27.66 36.47 -9.78
CA VAL A 77 -28.92 36.22 -9.07
C VAL A 77 -28.82 34.90 -8.32
N VAL A 78 -29.02 34.93 -7.01
CA VAL A 78 -29.10 33.74 -6.15
C VAL A 78 -30.57 33.44 -5.88
N GLU A 79 -31.04 32.25 -6.22
CA GLU A 79 -32.40 31.79 -5.93
C GLU A 79 -32.63 31.58 -4.42
N PRO A 80 -33.89 31.65 -3.93
CA PRO A 80 -34.21 31.30 -2.56
C PRO A 80 -33.78 29.86 -2.22
N GLY A 81 -33.45 29.64 -0.96
CA GLY A 81 -33.05 28.32 -0.50
C GLY A 81 -32.51 28.34 0.93
N MET A 82 -32.07 27.18 1.37
CA MET A 82 -31.58 26.96 2.73
C MET A 82 -30.25 26.22 2.69
N ALA A 83 -29.35 26.54 3.61
CA ALA A 83 -28.11 25.81 3.80
C ALA A 83 -27.79 25.60 5.27
N ILE A 84 -26.94 24.61 5.57
CA ILE A 84 -26.42 24.33 6.91
C ILE A 84 -24.92 24.59 6.89
N ASP A 85 -24.44 25.49 7.73
CA ASP A 85 -23.00 25.76 7.83
C ASP A 85 -22.25 24.74 8.67
N CYS A 86 -20.93 24.89 8.74
CA CYS A 86 -20.06 24.01 9.52
C CYS A 86 -20.54 23.77 10.96
N CYS A 87 -21.09 24.80 11.59
CA CYS A 87 -21.42 24.81 13.01
C CYS A 87 -22.88 24.37 13.24
N GLY A 88 -23.52 23.81 12.22
CA GLY A 88 -24.90 23.33 12.26
C GLY A 88 -25.93 24.47 12.25
N ARG A 89 -25.53 25.70 11.93
CA ARG A 89 -26.44 26.85 11.87
C ARG A 89 -27.19 26.82 10.54
N GLU A 90 -28.48 27.09 10.62
CA GLU A 90 -29.34 27.17 9.43
C GLU A 90 -29.25 28.57 8.83
N ILE A 91 -28.96 28.63 7.54
CA ILE A 91 -28.98 29.85 6.75
C ILE A 91 -30.17 29.78 5.81
N TRP A 92 -31.09 30.74 5.92
CA TRP A 92 -32.30 30.75 5.12
C TRP A 92 -32.42 32.01 4.26
N VAL A 93 -32.20 31.86 2.95
CA VAL A 93 -32.39 32.90 1.95
C VAL A 93 -33.83 32.85 1.44
N ARG A 94 -34.67 33.77 1.91
CA ARG A 94 -36.12 33.74 1.68
C ARG A 94 -36.58 34.21 0.30
N ALA A 95 -35.78 35.02 -0.37
CA ALA A 95 -36.13 35.66 -1.64
C ALA A 95 -34.91 35.70 -2.57
N LYS A 96 -35.15 35.92 -3.86
CA LYS A 96 -34.08 36.09 -4.85
C LYS A 96 -33.16 37.23 -4.42
N ALA A 97 -31.88 36.93 -4.28
CA ALA A 97 -30.87 37.91 -3.93
C ALA A 97 -30.09 38.34 -5.17
N MET A 98 -30.02 39.64 -5.40
CA MET A 98 -29.14 40.23 -6.40
C MET A 98 -27.81 40.54 -5.72
N VAL A 99 -26.75 39.84 -6.11
CA VAL A 99 -25.43 39.92 -5.49
C VAL A 99 -24.49 40.68 -6.41
N ASP A 100 -23.86 41.73 -5.89
CA ASP A 100 -22.80 42.47 -6.58
C ASP A 100 -21.48 41.68 -6.48
N LEU A 101 -21.35 40.66 -7.33
CA LEU A 101 -20.21 39.77 -7.30
C LEU A 101 -18.91 40.50 -7.66
N ARG A 102 -18.99 41.57 -8.47
CA ARG A 102 -17.84 42.41 -8.81
C ARG A 102 -17.34 43.19 -7.60
N ALA A 103 -18.23 43.78 -6.80
CA ALA A 103 -17.83 44.45 -5.56
C ALA A 103 -17.19 43.46 -4.59
N LEU A 104 -17.78 42.29 -4.39
CA LEU A 104 -17.23 41.24 -3.54
C LEU A 104 -15.85 40.76 -4.01
N PHE A 105 -15.63 40.63 -5.33
CA PHE A 105 -14.31 40.33 -5.88
C PHE A 105 -13.28 41.40 -5.50
N VAL A 106 -13.62 42.69 -5.61
CA VAL A 106 -12.69 43.78 -5.24
C VAL A 106 -12.37 43.75 -3.75
N ASP A 107 -13.37 43.47 -2.90
CA ASP A 107 -13.17 43.38 -1.46
C ASP A 107 -12.24 42.19 -1.12
N ALA A 108 -12.45 41.03 -1.73
CA ALA A 108 -11.60 39.85 -1.59
C ALA A 108 -10.17 40.10 -2.10
N TRP A 109 -10.04 40.78 -3.24
CA TRP A 109 -8.74 41.16 -3.82
C TRP A 109 -7.95 42.05 -2.87
N ARG A 110 -8.59 43.11 -2.34
CA ARG A 110 -7.96 44.05 -1.42
C ARG A 110 -7.61 43.42 -0.07
N ALA A 111 -8.41 42.46 0.39
CA ALA A 111 -8.08 41.69 1.58
C ALA A 111 -6.79 40.87 1.40
N LYS A 112 -6.54 40.32 0.20
CA LYS A 112 -5.37 39.49 -0.13
C LYS A 112 -4.13 40.30 -0.53
N HIS A 113 -4.28 41.38 -1.29
CA HIS A 113 -3.18 42.14 -1.91
C HIS A 113 -2.97 43.55 -1.34
N GLY A 114 -3.77 43.94 -0.34
CA GLY A 114 -3.70 45.24 0.34
C GLY A 114 -4.78 46.23 -0.11
N LYS A 115 -5.10 47.17 0.77
CA LYS A 115 -6.30 48.04 0.69
C LYS A 115 -6.42 48.89 -0.59
N ASP A 116 -5.30 49.30 -1.15
CA ASP A 116 -5.23 50.20 -2.32
C ASP A 116 -4.84 49.46 -3.62
N SER A 117 -4.84 48.13 -3.62
CA SER A 117 -4.53 47.32 -4.80
C SER A 117 -5.70 47.29 -5.80
N GLU A 118 -5.37 47.24 -7.09
CA GLU A 118 -6.32 47.06 -8.19
C GLU A 118 -6.24 45.62 -8.74
N PRO A 119 -7.37 45.03 -9.17
CA PRO A 119 -7.40 43.74 -9.87
C PRO A 119 -6.50 43.72 -11.11
N ASP A 120 -5.83 42.59 -11.34
CA ASP A 120 -5.12 42.36 -12.59
C ASP A 120 -6.04 41.75 -13.69
N ASP A 121 -5.46 41.45 -14.85
CA ASP A 121 -6.14 40.87 -16.03
C ASP A 121 -5.82 39.36 -16.23
N LEU A 122 -5.27 38.72 -15.18
CA LEU A 122 -5.02 37.28 -15.20
C LEU A 122 -6.31 36.51 -14.90
N PRO A 123 -6.44 35.27 -15.40
CA PRO A 123 -7.56 34.42 -15.02
C PRO A 123 -7.41 34.02 -13.55
N HIS A 124 -8.50 34.18 -12.80
CA HIS A 124 -8.60 33.79 -11.40
C HIS A 124 -9.78 32.87 -11.17
N ARG A 125 -9.65 32.00 -10.16
CA ARG A 125 -10.77 31.20 -9.67
C ARG A 125 -11.58 32.03 -8.68
N LEU A 126 -12.84 32.29 -8.99
CA LEU A 126 -13.75 33.08 -8.17
C LEU A 126 -14.86 32.21 -7.57
N SER A 127 -14.91 32.10 -6.25
CA SER A 127 -15.95 31.34 -5.54
C SER A 127 -16.91 32.30 -4.80
N LEU A 128 -18.22 32.16 -5.02
CA LEU A 128 -19.26 32.88 -4.28
C LEU A 128 -19.59 32.13 -2.99
N LEU A 129 -19.39 32.79 -1.85
CA LEU A 129 -19.58 32.23 -0.52
C LEU A 129 -20.85 32.76 0.14
N LEU A 130 -21.45 31.92 0.98
CA LEU A 130 -22.55 32.25 1.88
C LEU A 130 -22.13 31.98 3.31
N ARG A 131 -22.31 32.97 4.19
CA ARG A 131 -21.99 32.84 5.63
C ARG A 131 -23.18 33.21 6.50
N TYR A 132 -23.33 32.52 7.61
CA TYR A 132 -24.25 32.90 8.68
C TYR A 132 -23.80 34.22 9.31
N ALA A 133 -24.74 35.06 9.70
CA ALA A 133 -24.44 36.26 10.46
C ALA A 133 -25.59 36.62 11.41
N GLU A 134 -25.27 37.19 12.56
CA GLU A 134 -26.29 37.68 13.49
C GLU A 134 -26.55 39.16 13.27
N CYS A 135 -27.82 39.50 13.17
CA CYS A 135 -28.29 40.86 12.95
C CYS A 135 -28.92 41.40 14.24
N PRO A 136 -28.21 42.23 15.03
CA PRO A 136 -28.80 42.89 16.18
C PRO A 136 -29.87 43.88 15.74
N ILE A 137 -31.08 43.76 16.32
CA ILE A 137 -32.21 44.65 16.04
C ILE A 137 -32.85 45.16 17.33
N ASP A 138 -33.76 46.13 17.18
CA ASP A 138 -34.53 46.73 18.27
C ASP A 138 -33.63 47.23 19.42
N PRO A 139 -32.77 48.24 19.19
CA PRO A 139 -31.89 48.77 20.22
C PRO A 139 -32.69 49.38 21.37
N VAL A 140 -32.38 49.00 22.61
CA VAL A 140 -33.02 49.48 23.84
C VAL A 140 -31.98 50.09 24.79
N PRO A 141 -32.32 51.15 25.55
CA PRO A 141 -31.40 51.72 26.53
C PRO A 141 -31.00 50.70 27.59
N ALA A 142 -29.70 50.49 27.78
CA ALA A 142 -29.18 49.63 28.84
C ALA A 142 -28.90 50.43 30.10
N VAL A 143 -29.43 49.97 31.25
CA VAL A 143 -29.20 50.61 32.55
C VAL A 143 -28.01 49.93 33.23
N PHE A 144 -26.81 50.50 33.08
CA PHE A 144 -25.63 50.04 33.81
C PHE A 144 -25.56 50.70 35.19
N GLN A 145 -25.32 49.92 36.26
CA GLN A 145 -24.78 50.45 37.52
C GLN A 145 -23.25 50.29 37.51
N GLY A 146 -22.54 51.32 37.03
CA GLY A 146 -21.07 51.37 37.09
C GLY A 146 -20.50 52.51 36.23
N CYS A 147 -19.57 53.27 36.80
CA CYS A 147 -18.95 54.44 36.17
C CYS A 147 -18.07 54.05 34.97
N GLY A 148 -18.54 54.26 33.75
CA GLY A 148 -17.70 54.16 32.55
C GLY A 148 -18.46 54.20 31.24
N SER A 149 -18.63 55.42 30.70
CA SER A 149 -19.14 55.80 29.37
C SER A 149 -20.66 55.71 29.10
N GLY A 150 -21.33 56.87 29.28
CA GLY A 150 -22.51 57.31 28.52
C GLY A 150 -23.88 56.80 29.01
N GLU A 151 -24.72 57.70 29.53
CA GLU A 151 -26.13 57.48 29.89
C GLU A 151 -27.06 57.18 28.68
N SER A 152 -26.54 56.60 27.59
CA SER A 152 -27.29 56.31 26.35
C SER A 152 -26.77 55.10 25.56
N ALA A 153 -25.99 54.20 26.17
CA ALA A 153 -25.60 52.96 25.51
C ALA A 153 -26.86 52.11 25.25
N CYS A 154 -27.27 52.01 23.99
CA CYS A 154 -28.33 51.11 23.57
C CYS A 154 -27.73 49.73 23.28
N LEU A 155 -28.34 48.69 23.83
CA LEU A 155 -28.03 47.30 23.49
C LEU A 155 -29.17 46.73 22.64
N PRO A 156 -28.90 45.79 21.70
CA PRO A 156 -29.96 45.15 20.96
C PRO A 156 -30.86 44.32 21.90
N SER A 157 -32.17 44.48 21.77
CA SER A 157 -33.12 43.64 22.51
C SER A 157 -33.41 42.31 21.83
N LYS A 158 -33.05 42.16 20.54
CA LYS A 158 -33.21 40.93 19.77
C LYS A 158 -32.03 40.72 18.82
N LEU A 159 -31.78 39.44 18.54
CA LEU A 159 -30.91 38.98 17.47
C LEU A 159 -31.77 38.29 16.42
N VAL A 160 -31.47 38.56 15.14
CA VAL A 160 -32.08 37.89 14.00
C VAL A 160 -31.02 37.08 13.28
N ASP A 161 -31.33 35.81 13.04
CA ASP A 161 -30.52 34.93 12.20
C ASP A 161 -30.52 35.48 10.77
N GLY A 162 -29.34 35.84 10.28
CA GLY A 162 -29.11 36.47 9.00
C GLY A 162 -28.00 35.78 8.23
N TYR A 163 -27.60 36.41 7.12
CA TYR A 163 -26.55 35.90 6.26
C TYR A 163 -25.86 37.03 5.50
N ARG A 164 -24.67 36.72 4.97
CA ARG A 164 -23.97 37.59 4.05
C ARG A 164 -23.33 36.79 2.92
N PHE A 165 -23.17 37.44 1.78
CA PHE A 165 -22.44 36.91 0.64
C PHE A 165 -21.02 37.46 0.66
N GLU A 166 -20.05 36.61 0.36
CA GLU A 166 -18.65 36.96 0.23
C GLU A 166 -18.07 36.35 -1.05
N ALA A 167 -16.88 36.77 -1.46
CA ALA A 167 -16.13 36.13 -2.54
C ALA A 167 -14.77 35.66 -2.05
N ALA A 168 -14.29 34.54 -2.58
CA ALA A 168 -12.91 34.09 -2.43
C ALA A 168 -12.22 34.02 -3.79
N ILE A 169 -10.92 34.35 -3.80
CA ILE A 169 -10.08 34.38 -5.00
C ILE A 169 -8.94 33.38 -4.85
N ASP A 170 -8.85 32.47 -5.82
CA ASP A 170 -7.88 31.38 -5.89
C ASP A 170 -7.86 30.56 -4.59
N ARG A 171 -9.05 30.22 -4.08
CA ARG A 171 -9.16 29.27 -2.97
C ARG A 171 -8.52 27.95 -3.44
N PRO A 172 -7.60 27.36 -2.66
CA PRO A 172 -7.08 26.03 -2.98
C PRO A 172 -8.24 25.05 -3.06
N ILE A 173 -8.22 24.18 -4.07
CA ILE A 173 -9.21 23.10 -4.18
C ILE A 173 -8.96 22.19 -2.98
N GLU A 174 -9.95 22.04 -2.11
CA GLU A 174 -9.96 20.91 -1.19
C GLU A 174 -10.32 19.69 -2.00
N ASP A 175 -9.29 18.91 -2.29
CA ASP A 175 -9.36 17.75 -3.15
C ASP A 175 -10.47 16.80 -2.72
N ALA A 176 -11.36 16.45 -3.65
CA ALA A 176 -12.02 15.16 -3.59
C ALA A 176 -10.90 14.12 -3.66
N THR A 177 -10.57 13.51 -2.51
CA THR A 177 -9.58 12.44 -2.41
C THR A 177 -9.78 11.48 -3.58
N LEU A 178 -8.74 11.25 -4.37
CA LEU A 178 -8.70 10.16 -5.35
C LEU A 178 -9.25 8.93 -4.62
N GLY A 179 -10.40 8.38 -5.01
CA GLY A 179 -11.24 7.49 -4.19
C GLY A 179 -10.56 6.28 -3.50
N LEU A 180 -9.28 6.03 -3.77
CA LEU A 180 -8.36 5.26 -2.94
C LEU A 180 -7.99 6.04 -1.67
N LYS A 181 -8.68 5.75 -0.57
CA LYS A 181 -8.51 6.53 0.67
C LYS A 181 -7.23 6.27 1.44
N ARG A 182 -6.36 5.33 1.04
CA ARG A 182 -4.96 5.25 1.51
C ARG A 182 -4.19 4.11 0.82
N LEU A 183 -2.93 4.37 0.48
CA LEU A 183 -1.90 3.34 0.58
C LEU A 183 -1.47 3.32 2.04
N GLU A 184 -1.93 2.34 2.81
CA GLU A 184 -1.52 2.20 4.21
C GLU A 184 -0.27 1.33 4.27
N TRP A 185 0.82 1.86 4.84
CA TRP A 185 1.99 1.05 5.13
C TRP A 185 1.65 0.07 6.24
N GLU A 186 1.45 -1.19 5.86
CA GLU A 186 1.00 -2.25 6.75
C GLU A 186 2.17 -2.86 7.52
N ALA A 187 3.22 -3.26 6.80
CA ALA A 187 4.35 -3.98 7.35
C ALA A 187 5.62 -3.79 6.51
N THR A 188 6.74 -4.22 7.08
CA THR A 188 8.03 -4.31 6.39
C THR A 188 8.70 -5.61 6.79
N ASN A 189 9.12 -6.40 5.81
CA ASN A 189 10.08 -7.47 6.03
C ASN A 189 11.48 -6.91 5.89
N ASN A 190 12.24 -6.89 6.98
CA ASN A 190 13.63 -6.44 6.96
C ASN A 190 14.47 -7.49 6.23
N ILE A 191 14.83 -7.18 4.98
CA ILE A 191 15.63 -8.01 4.09
C ILE A 191 16.69 -7.07 3.52
N ASP A 192 17.85 -7.06 4.16
CA ASP A 192 18.88 -6.08 3.85
C ASP A 192 19.36 -6.18 2.39
N GLY A 193 19.48 -5.03 1.73
CA GLY A 193 19.87 -4.97 0.32
C GLY A 193 18.87 -5.56 -0.68
N ALA A 194 17.57 -5.65 -0.35
CA ALA A 194 16.53 -6.04 -1.30
C ALA A 194 16.47 -5.05 -2.48
N ILE A 195 16.57 -5.57 -3.71
CA ILE A 195 16.60 -4.76 -4.94
C ILE A 195 15.53 -5.13 -5.96
N ALA A 196 15.16 -6.40 -6.01
CA ALA A 196 14.24 -6.93 -6.98
C ALA A 196 13.36 -7.98 -6.32
N PHE A 197 12.14 -8.15 -6.81
CA PHE A 197 11.27 -9.20 -6.35
C PHE A 197 10.32 -9.67 -7.46
N ALA A 198 9.85 -10.90 -7.36
CA ALA A 198 8.88 -11.50 -8.25
C ALA A 198 7.65 -11.91 -7.45
N VAL A 199 6.47 -11.48 -7.89
CA VAL A 199 5.19 -11.92 -7.33
C VAL A 199 4.76 -13.16 -8.10
N ASP A 200 4.70 -14.30 -7.42
CA ASP A 200 4.16 -15.56 -7.93
C ASP A 200 2.70 -15.70 -7.49
N ASN A 201 1.78 -15.22 -8.32
CA ASN A 201 0.34 -15.30 -8.05
C ASN A 201 -0.18 -16.75 -8.05
N ALA A 202 0.45 -17.66 -8.81
CA ALA A 202 -0.01 -19.05 -8.93
C ALA A 202 0.39 -19.89 -7.71
N GLY A 203 1.58 -19.63 -7.16
CA GLY A 203 2.08 -20.27 -5.95
C GLY A 203 1.81 -19.51 -4.66
N ASP A 204 1.17 -18.35 -4.72
CA ASP A 204 0.85 -17.45 -3.59
C ASP A 204 2.11 -17.03 -2.78
N ARG A 205 3.15 -16.63 -3.52
CA ARG A 205 4.48 -16.36 -2.97
C ARG A 205 5.06 -15.06 -3.52
N VAL A 206 5.98 -14.48 -2.75
CA VAL A 206 6.80 -13.35 -3.18
C VAL A 206 8.27 -13.71 -3.03
N HIS A 207 9.01 -13.69 -4.13
CA HIS A 207 10.43 -14.01 -4.15
C HIS A 207 11.25 -12.73 -4.16
N VAL A 208 12.06 -12.49 -3.13
CA VAL A 208 12.86 -11.27 -2.95
C VAL A 208 14.34 -11.58 -3.19
N LEU A 209 14.97 -10.82 -4.08
CA LEU A 209 16.39 -10.92 -4.41
C LEU A 209 17.18 -9.74 -3.84
N THR A 210 18.31 -10.04 -3.20
CA THR A 210 19.22 -9.03 -2.64
C THR A 210 20.43 -8.77 -3.55
N GLN A 211 20.98 -7.56 -3.45
CA GLN A 211 22.14 -7.12 -4.23
C GLN A 211 23.47 -7.69 -3.71
N GLY A 212 23.51 -8.20 -2.48
CA GLY A 212 24.74 -8.57 -1.79
C GLY A 212 25.63 -9.55 -2.58
N ALA A 213 26.88 -9.68 -2.16
CA ALA A 213 27.76 -10.78 -2.57
C ALA A 213 28.17 -11.55 -1.30
N PRO A 214 27.49 -12.64 -0.94
CA PRO A 214 26.56 -13.42 -1.77
C PRO A 214 25.19 -12.77 -1.97
N ALA A 215 24.61 -12.98 -3.15
CA ALA A 215 23.22 -12.61 -3.41
C ALA A 215 22.30 -13.61 -2.70
N MET A 216 21.26 -13.13 -2.04
CA MET A 216 20.28 -13.97 -1.35
C MET A 216 18.95 -13.89 -2.09
N LEU A 217 18.33 -15.04 -2.33
CA LEU A 217 16.95 -15.14 -2.77
C LEU A 217 16.12 -15.67 -1.59
N LEU A 218 15.09 -14.95 -1.20
CA LEU A 218 14.16 -15.34 -0.15
C LEU A 218 12.78 -15.55 -0.77
N THR A 219 12.09 -16.61 -0.36
CA THR A 219 10.68 -16.82 -0.71
C THR A 219 9.83 -16.50 0.50
N LEU A 220 8.89 -15.58 0.32
CA LEU A 220 7.88 -15.21 1.29
C LEU A 220 6.54 -15.82 0.87
N ASP A 221 5.74 -16.18 1.85
CA ASP A 221 4.31 -16.45 1.68
C ASP A 221 3.59 -15.11 1.45
N ALA A 222 2.78 -14.95 0.39
CA ALA A 222 2.19 -13.65 0.05
C ALA A 222 1.12 -13.19 1.07
N ASP A 223 0.43 -14.15 1.69
CA ASP A 223 -0.59 -13.89 2.72
C ASP A 223 0.03 -13.54 4.08
N THR A 224 0.90 -14.41 4.59
CA THR A 224 1.46 -14.29 5.95
C THR A 224 2.76 -13.50 6.00
N ASN A 225 3.40 -13.28 4.84
CA ASN A 225 4.69 -12.60 4.69
C ASN A 225 5.85 -13.27 5.43
N SER A 226 5.66 -14.54 5.80
CA SER A 226 6.69 -15.32 6.47
C SER A 226 7.70 -15.87 5.47
N ILE A 227 8.98 -15.93 5.85
CA ILE A 227 10.02 -16.56 5.03
C ILE A 227 9.77 -18.08 5.01
N LEU A 228 9.52 -18.60 3.80
CA LEU A 228 9.31 -20.02 3.53
C LEU A 228 10.63 -20.74 3.21
N ALA A 229 11.50 -20.09 2.44
CA ALA A 229 12.76 -20.66 1.99
C ALA A 229 13.78 -19.56 1.66
N SER A 230 15.06 -19.92 1.64
CA SER A 230 16.13 -19.04 1.18
C SER A 230 17.18 -19.81 0.36
N ALA A 231 17.84 -19.10 -0.54
CA ALA A 231 18.95 -19.58 -1.35
C ALA A 231 20.05 -18.53 -1.40
N SER A 232 21.31 -18.97 -1.48
CA SER A 232 22.49 -18.10 -1.49
C SER A 232 23.33 -18.36 -2.73
N PHE A 233 23.78 -17.28 -3.40
CA PHE A 233 24.62 -17.34 -4.58
C PHE A 233 26.00 -16.73 -4.28
N ALA A 234 26.95 -17.59 -3.91
CA ALA A 234 28.32 -17.19 -3.57
C ALA A 234 29.05 -16.55 -4.75
N GLY A 235 29.71 -15.41 -4.52
CA GLY A 235 30.47 -14.68 -5.54
C GLY A 235 29.61 -14.01 -6.63
N LYS A 236 28.29 -13.97 -6.44
CA LYS A 236 27.33 -13.35 -7.34
C LYS A 236 26.62 -12.18 -6.66
N VAL A 237 26.13 -11.26 -7.47
CA VAL A 237 25.37 -10.06 -7.13
C VAL A 237 24.00 -10.20 -7.80
N GLY A 238 22.92 -10.01 -7.05
CA GLY A 238 21.56 -10.06 -7.59
C GLY A 238 21.31 -8.90 -8.55
N LYS A 239 20.48 -9.14 -9.58
CA LYS A 239 20.09 -8.10 -10.55
C LYS A 239 18.60 -8.01 -10.77
N SER A 240 17.97 -9.12 -11.16
CA SER A 240 16.53 -9.19 -11.41
C SER A 240 16.03 -10.62 -11.13
N VAL A 241 14.74 -10.77 -10.88
CA VAL A 241 14.09 -12.05 -10.65
C VAL A 241 12.70 -12.02 -11.26
N ALA A 242 12.29 -13.12 -11.88
CA ALA A 242 10.89 -13.33 -12.28
C ALA A 242 10.45 -14.78 -12.02
N ALA A 243 9.15 -14.92 -11.77
CA ALA A 243 8.47 -16.21 -11.66
C ALA A 243 7.78 -16.55 -12.98
N SER A 244 7.73 -17.83 -13.34
CA SER A 244 6.89 -18.29 -14.43
C SER A 244 5.41 -18.07 -14.09
N SER A 245 4.58 -17.89 -15.12
CA SER A 245 3.14 -17.65 -14.96
C SER A 245 2.39 -18.79 -14.26
N ASP A 246 2.93 -20.02 -14.31
CA ASP A 246 2.41 -21.19 -13.61
C ASP A 246 2.97 -21.38 -12.19
N GLY A 247 3.88 -20.51 -11.74
CA GLY A 247 4.51 -20.57 -10.42
C GLY A 247 5.47 -21.75 -10.20
N THR A 248 5.84 -22.49 -11.25
CA THR A 248 6.69 -23.69 -11.12
C THR A 248 8.19 -23.39 -11.23
N ARG A 249 8.57 -22.25 -11.80
CA ARG A 249 9.97 -21.88 -12.07
C ARG A 249 10.29 -20.46 -11.66
N LEU A 250 11.55 -20.26 -11.26
CA LEU A 250 12.11 -18.94 -11.02
C LEU A 250 13.34 -18.72 -11.89
N PHE A 251 13.43 -17.52 -12.44
CA PHE A 251 14.54 -17.07 -13.26
C PHE A 251 15.25 -15.94 -12.52
N VAL A 252 16.48 -16.19 -12.07
CA VAL A 252 17.24 -15.25 -11.26
C VAL A 252 18.43 -14.75 -12.07
N ALA A 253 18.44 -13.46 -12.40
CA ALA A 253 19.56 -12.81 -13.04
C ALA A 253 20.64 -12.44 -12.01
N LEU A 254 21.85 -12.95 -12.24
CA LEU A 254 22.99 -12.85 -11.35
C LEU A 254 24.21 -12.34 -12.13
N ALA A 255 24.97 -11.41 -11.55
CA ALA A 255 26.24 -10.95 -12.11
C ALA A 255 27.42 -11.40 -11.22
N PRO A 256 28.60 -11.73 -11.78
CA PRO A 256 29.81 -11.98 -10.97
C PRO A 256 30.20 -10.75 -10.14
N SER A 257 30.56 -10.95 -8.86
CA SER A 257 30.95 -9.85 -7.97
C SER A 257 32.24 -9.13 -8.41
N GLY A 258 33.11 -9.80 -9.16
CA GLY A 258 34.30 -9.23 -9.78
C GLY A 258 34.04 -8.46 -11.09
N GLY A 259 32.79 -8.34 -11.51
CA GLY A 259 32.40 -7.80 -12.82
C GLY A 259 32.45 -8.87 -13.93
N GLY A 260 31.61 -8.68 -14.94
CA GLY A 260 31.48 -9.61 -16.07
C GLY A 260 30.06 -9.62 -16.63
N ASP A 261 29.82 -10.59 -17.51
CA ASP A 261 28.50 -10.86 -18.06
C ASP A 261 27.61 -11.54 -17.02
N ALA A 262 26.32 -11.24 -17.07
CA ALA A 262 25.32 -11.82 -16.21
C ALA A 262 24.95 -13.25 -16.68
N GLU A 263 24.31 -13.98 -15.79
CA GLU A 263 23.76 -15.30 -16.04
C GLU A 263 22.37 -15.43 -15.42
N ILE A 264 21.55 -16.31 -15.98
CA ILE A 264 20.22 -16.63 -15.44
C ILE A 264 20.28 -18.00 -14.78
N ALA A 265 20.13 -18.05 -13.46
CA ALA A 265 19.90 -19.28 -12.74
C ALA A 265 18.42 -19.66 -12.84
N VAL A 266 18.13 -20.84 -13.37
CA VAL A 266 16.76 -21.39 -13.46
C VAL A 266 16.56 -22.33 -12.27
N LEU A 267 15.65 -21.98 -11.38
CA LEU A 267 15.34 -22.73 -10.17
C LEU A 267 13.97 -23.40 -10.26
N ASP A 268 13.80 -24.48 -9.51
CA ASP A 268 12.48 -24.96 -9.16
C ASP A 268 11.89 -24.06 -8.07
N ALA A 269 10.71 -23.49 -8.32
CA ALA A 269 10.09 -22.60 -7.35
C ALA A 269 9.65 -23.34 -6.08
N ALA A 270 9.43 -24.67 -6.14
CA ALA A 270 9.04 -25.48 -4.98
C ALA A 270 10.21 -25.73 -4.01
N ASP A 271 11.45 -25.69 -4.50
CA ASP A 271 12.66 -25.88 -3.70
C ASP A 271 13.80 -25.00 -4.23
N ILE A 272 13.78 -23.73 -3.83
CA ILE A 272 14.79 -22.76 -4.28
C ILE A 272 16.18 -23.01 -3.69
N ALA A 273 16.28 -23.82 -2.63
CA ALA A 273 17.56 -24.16 -1.99
C ALA A 273 18.32 -25.26 -2.76
N ALA A 274 17.61 -26.01 -3.61
CA ALA A 274 18.24 -26.95 -4.52
C ALA A 274 19.16 -26.25 -5.53
N ALA A 275 20.12 -27.00 -6.07
CA ALA A 275 20.98 -26.49 -7.14
C ALA A 275 20.13 -26.04 -8.35
N PRO A 276 20.52 -24.96 -9.06
CA PRO A 276 19.85 -24.55 -10.28
C PRO A 276 19.69 -25.71 -11.25
N ILE A 277 18.48 -25.86 -11.80
CA ILE A 277 18.17 -26.82 -12.86
C ILE A 277 19.16 -26.62 -14.01
N ARG A 278 19.48 -25.35 -14.29
CA ARG A 278 20.49 -24.91 -15.24
C ARG A 278 20.86 -23.45 -15.02
N THR A 279 21.97 -23.05 -15.64
CA THR A 279 22.40 -21.66 -15.73
C THR A 279 22.53 -21.28 -17.21
N LEU A 280 21.91 -20.16 -17.60
CA LEU A 280 21.96 -19.62 -18.97
C LEU A 280 22.92 -18.43 -19.00
N ALA A 281 23.97 -18.49 -19.82
CA ALA A 281 24.95 -17.41 -19.93
C ALA A 281 24.43 -16.29 -20.84
N LEU A 282 24.61 -15.02 -20.43
CA LEU A 282 24.25 -13.83 -21.21
C LEU A 282 25.50 -13.15 -21.76
N THR A 283 26.23 -13.80 -22.68
CA THR A 283 27.50 -13.26 -23.19
C THR A 283 27.33 -11.88 -23.82
N GLY A 284 28.16 -10.92 -23.39
CA GLY A 284 28.14 -9.52 -23.78
C GLY A 284 27.13 -8.64 -23.02
N SER A 285 26.34 -9.19 -22.09
CA SER A 285 25.31 -8.42 -21.39
C SER A 285 25.86 -7.36 -20.45
N GLY A 286 27.11 -7.52 -19.96
CA GLY A 286 27.55 -6.82 -18.77
C GLY A 286 26.69 -7.17 -17.54
N ALA A 287 26.71 -6.30 -16.54
CA ALA A 287 26.08 -6.56 -15.24
C ALA A 287 24.58 -6.18 -15.17
N GLU A 288 24.12 -5.22 -15.97
CA GLU A 288 22.73 -4.74 -15.90
C GLU A 288 21.82 -5.57 -16.80
N VAL A 289 20.73 -6.07 -16.23
CA VAL A 289 19.78 -6.97 -16.88
C VAL A 289 18.39 -6.65 -16.38
N ASP A 290 17.46 -6.44 -17.30
CA ASP A 290 16.03 -6.42 -17.01
C ASP A 290 15.38 -7.68 -17.58
N LEU A 291 14.45 -8.26 -16.83
CA LEU A 291 13.89 -9.58 -17.09
C LEU A 291 12.37 -9.53 -16.93
N LEU A 292 11.66 -9.98 -17.96
CA LEU A 292 10.21 -10.07 -17.99
C LEU A 292 9.79 -11.48 -18.43
N MET A 293 8.93 -12.11 -17.65
CA MET A 293 8.22 -13.31 -18.08
C MET A 293 6.97 -12.90 -18.86
N LEU A 294 6.86 -13.37 -20.09
CA LEU A 294 5.70 -13.11 -20.94
C LEU A 294 4.56 -14.06 -20.58
N ALA A 295 3.32 -13.62 -20.80
CA ALA A 295 2.12 -14.40 -20.52
C ALA A 295 2.08 -15.76 -21.27
N ASP A 296 2.73 -15.84 -22.45
CA ASP A 296 2.86 -17.07 -23.24
C ASP A 296 3.94 -18.05 -22.74
N GLY A 297 4.59 -17.73 -21.62
CA GLY A 297 5.63 -18.53 -20.98
C GLY A 297 7.04 -18.31 -21.51
N ARG A 298 7.24 -17.46 -22.53
CA ARG A 298 8.57 -17.06 -22.98
C ARG A 298 9.21 -16.07 -22.00
N MET A 299 10.54 -16.04 -22.00
CA MET A 299 11.31 -15.13 -21.17
C MET A 299 11.99 -14.08 -22.04
N ALA A 300 11.69 -12.81 -21.80
CA ALA A 300 12.31 -11.66 -22.46
C ALA A 300 13.35 -11.02 -21.55
N ILE A 301 14.57 -10.84 -22.07
CA ILE A 301 15.69 -10.27 -21.34
C ILE A 301 16.26 -9.10 -22.11
N ALA A 302 16.29 -7.92 -21.50
CA ALA A 302 16.88 -6.72 -22.07
C ALA A 302 18.20 -6.38 -21.40
N THR A 303 19.22 -6.12 -22.21
CA THR A 303 20.58 -5.84 -21.74
C THR A 303 21.05 -4.49 -22.27
N PRO A 304 21.20 -3.48 -21.40
CA PRO A 304 21.58 -2.13 -21.82
C PRO A 304 22.97 -2.04 -22.46
N ALA A 305 23.93 -2.85 -21.99
CA ALA A 305 25.33 -2.73 -22.39
C ALA A 305 25.58 -3.04 -23.86
N ASP A 306 24.89 -4.03 -24.41
CA ASP A 306 25.00 -4.47 -25.81
C ASP A 306 23.77 -4.10 -26.67
N LYS A 307 22.79 -3.39 -26.08
CA LYS A 307 21.53 -2.98 -26.73
C LYS A 307 20.79 -4.15 -27.36
N LYS A 308 20.73 -5.29 -26.66
CA LYS A 308 20.01 -6.48 -27.13
C LYS A 308 18.77 -6.78 -26.31
N LEU A 309 17.77 -7.32 -27.00
CA LEU A 309 16.63 -8.02 -26.42
C LEU A 309 16.75 -9.50 -26.82
N ARG A 310 16.77 -10.38 -25.82
CA ARG A 310 16.90 -11.83 -26.00
C ARG A 310 15.62 -12.49 -25.54
N VAL A 311 14.97 -13.24 -26.43
CA VAL A 311 13.73 -13.95 -26.13
C VAL A 311 13.98 -15.45 -26.15
N TRP A 312 13.87 -16.08 -24.98
CA TRP A 312 13.92 -17.53 -24.80
C TRP A 312 12.53 -18.14 -24.97
N GLY A 313 12.48 -19.35 -25.52
CA GLY A 313 11.28 -20.15 -25.56
C GLY A 313 10.81 -20.59 -24.16
N ALA A 314 9.57 -21.04 -24.05
CA ALA A 314 9.02 -21.61 -22.82
C ALA A 314 9.76 -22.88 -22.35
N ASP A 315 10.55 -23.49 -23.24
CA ASP A 315 11.43 -24.62 -22.93
C ASP A 315 12.62 -24.25 -22.01
N ALA A 316 12.91 -22.95 -21.82
CA ALA A 316 13.96 -22.47 -20.92
C ALA A 316 13.78 -22.95 -19.46
N GLY A 317 12.53 -23.09 -19.00
CA GLY A 317 12.20 -23.63 -17.68
C GLY A 317 12.13 -25.16 -17.62
N GLY A 318 12.31 -25.85 -18.74
CA GLY A 318 12.14 -27.29 -18.88
C GLY A 318 13.35 -28.13 -18.41
N SER A 319 13.15 -29.45 -18.37
CA SER A 319 14.21 -30.43 -18.05
C SER A 319 15.17 -30.69 -19.22
N GLY A 320 14.73 -30.45 -20.47
CA GLY A 320 15.55 -30.59 -21.68
C GLY A 320 16.56 -29.45 -21.87
N SER A 321 17.47 -29.59 -22.83
CA SER A 321 18.36 -28.48 -23.21
C SER A 321 17.55 -27.43 -23.99
N PRO A 322 17.45 -26.18 -23.52
CA PRO A 322 16.64 -25.19 -24.20
C PRO A 322 17.27 -24.73 -25.51
N ALA A 323 16.43 -24.29 -26.44
CA ALA A 323 16.88 -23.62 -27.65
C ALA A 323 17.64 -22.32 -27.32
N ALA A 324 18.54 -21.92 -28.21
CA ALA A 324 19.19 -20.62 -28.11
C ALA A 324 18.15 -19.48 -28.21
N PRO A 325 18.36 -18.35 -27.52
CA PRO A 325 17.42 -17.23 -27.58
C PRO A 325 17.37 -16.65 -28.99
N THR A 326 16.22 -16.10 -29.34
CA THR A 326 16.16 -15.17 -30.48
C THR A 326 16.70 -13.83 -30.03
N GLU A 327 17.77 -13.35 -30.67
CA GLU A 327 18.37 -12.05 -30.35
C GLU A 327 17.87 -10.96 -31.30
N ILE A 328 17.47 -9.83 -30.74
CA ILE A 328 17.00 -8.64 -31.44
C ILE A 328 17.92 -7.48 -31.05
N THR A 329 18.53 -6.82 -32.04
CA THR A 329 19.34 -5.62 -31.79
C THR A 329 18.43 -4.40 -31.73
N LEU A 330 18.45 -3.71 -30.58
CA LEU A 330 17.76 -2.45 -30.37
C LEU A 330 18.65 -1.29 -30.83
N ALA A 331 18.05 -0.23 -31.35
CA ALA A 331 18.79 0.98 -31.71
C ALA A 331 19.32 1.72 -30.47
N ASN A 332 18.57 1.61 -29.37
CA ASN A 332 18.69 2.41 -28.16
C ASN A 332 18.81 1.48 -26.94
N ALA A 333 19.40 2.00 -25.86
CA ALA A 333 19.63 1.23 -24.64
C ALA A 333 18.31 1.01 -23.88
N PRO A 334 17.87 -0.24 -23.65
CA PRO A 334 16.66 -0.52 -22.89
C PRO A 334 16.75 0.00 -21.45
N ALA A 335 15.62 0.49 -20.93
CA ALA A 335 15.47 1.01 -19.56
C ALA A 335 14.47 0.21 -18.72
N GLY A 336 13.49 -0.40 -19.37
CA GLY A 336 12.43 -1.16 -18.71
C GLY A 336 11.62 -1.97 -19.72
N LEU A 337 11.10 -3.11 -19.26
CA LEU A 337 10.21 -4.01 -19.99
C LEU A 337 8.81 -4.01 -19.39
N ALA A 338 7.78 -4.06 -20.24
CA ALA A 338 6.41 -4.28 -19.79
C ALA A 338 5.56 -5.00 -20.85
N GLU A 339 4.64 -5.84 -20.39
CA GLU A 339 3.62 -6.50 -21.21
C GLU A 339 2.23 -6.04 -20.74
N GLY A 340 1.32 -5.84 -21.69
CA GLY A 340 -0.06 -5.46 -21.42
C GLY A 340 -1.05 -6.63 -21.43
N PRO A 341 -2.29 -6.41 -20.98
CA PRO A 341 -3.31 -7.47 -20.89
C PRO A 341 -3.67 -8.12 -22.22
N GLN A 342 -3.45 -7.42 -23.35
CA GLN A 342 -3.78 -7.95 -24.67
C GLN A 342 -2.80 -9.01 -25.19
N THR A 343 -1.59 -9.11 -24.61
CA THR A 343 -0.55 -10.10 -24.97
C THR A 343 -0.11 -10.12 -26.45
N ASN A 344 -0.52 -9.14 -27.27
CA ASN A 344 -0.13 -9.06 -28.68
C ASN A 344 1.28 -8.46 -28.86
N PHE A 345 1.60 -7.51 -28.00
CA PHE A 345 2.86 -6.78 -27.96
C PHE A 345 3.38 -6.73 -26.54
N PHE A 346 4.70 -6.73 -26.41
CA PHE A 346 5.39 -6.25 -25.22
C PHE A 346 6.28 -5.08 -25.61
N TYR A 347 6.65 -4.28 -24.64
CA TYR A 347 7.20 -2.95 -24.88
C TYR A 347 8.53 -2.78 -24.16
N VAL A 348 9.44 -2.06 -24.80
CA VAL A 348 10.76 -1.75 -24.28
C VAL A 348 10.93 -0.23 -24.23
N ALA A 349 11.07 0.33 -23.03
CA ALA A 349 11.40 1.75 -22.87
C ALA A 349 12.87 2.01 -23.23
N SER A 350 13.17 3.09 -23.95
CA SER A 350 14.54 3.46 -24.33
C SER A 350 15.10 4.56 -23.44
N SER A 351 16.20 4.31 -22.75
CA SER A 351 16.83 5.26 -21.83
C SER A 351 17.53 6.43 -22.52
N ASP A 352 17.99 6.27 -23.76
CA ASP A 352 18.79 7.23 -24.52
C ASP A 352 18.03 7.86 -25.71
N ALA A 353 16.74 7.56 -25.88
CA ALA A 353 15.90 8.08 -26.96
C ALA A 353 14.45 8.31 -26.52
N ALA A 354 13.77 9.25 -27.16
CA ALA A 354 12.36 9.57 -26.89
C ALA A 354 11.40 8.57 -27.56
N GLU A 355 11.59 7.28 -27.30
CA GLU A 355 10.80 6.21 -27.89
C GLU A 355 10.60 5.01 -26.96
N VAL A 356 9.51 4.30 -27.20
CA VAL A 356 9.25 2.94 -26.72
C VAL A 356 9.23 2.01 -27.93
N VAL A 357 9.89 0.87 -27.84
CA VAL A 357 9.88 -0.14 -28.89
C VAL A 357 8.80 -1.16 -28.59
N ALA A 358 7.75 -1.23 -29.41
CA ALA A 358 6.78 -2.31 -29.39
C ALA A 358 7.35 -3.53 -30.12
N VAL A 359 7.29 -4.69 -29.48
CA VAL A 359 7.77 -5.97 -30.03
C VAL A 359 6.58 -6.88 -30.19
N LYS A 360 6.31 -7.29 -31.43
CA LYS A 360 5.18 -8.16 -31.75
C LYS A 360 5.47 -9.57 -31.27
N GLN A 361 4.61 -10.15 -30.46
CA GLN A 361 4.89 -11.45 -29.86
C GLN A 361 4.96 -12.60 -30.87
N SER A 362 4.17 -12.54 -31.95
CA SER A 362 4.05 -13.63 -32.92
C SER A 362 5.31 -13.85 -33.76
N ASP A 363 6.05 -12.78 -34.09
CA ASP A 363 7.19 -12.83 -35.00
C ASP A 363 8.42 -12.06 -34.51
N LEU A 364 8.33 -11.42 -33.34
CA LEU A 364 9.38 -10.62 -32.72
C LEU A 364 9.84 -9.43 -33.59
N SER A 365 8.99 -8.98 -34.51
CA SER A 365 9.22 -7.73 -35.24
C SER A 365 9.07 -6.52 -34.33
N THR A 366 9.87 -5.48 -34.57
CA THR A 366 9.92 -4.29 -33.72
C THR A 366 9.39 -3.05 -34.42
N VAL A 367 8.69 -2.22 -33.66
CA VAL A 367 8.12 -0.96 -34.11
C VAL A 367 8.43 0.12 -33.07
N ALA A 368 9.15 1.18 -33.47
CA ALA A 368 9.40 2.32 -32.60
C ALA A 368 8.14 3.22 -32.49
N LEU A 369 7.81 3.59 -31.26
CA LEU A 369 6.70 4.46 -30.86
C LEU A 369 7.28 5.71 -30.19
N PRO A 370 7.05 6.92 -30.72
CA PRO A 370 7.61 8.13 -30.13
C PRO A 370 6.94 8.47 -28.80
N VAL A 371 7.70 9.02 -27.85
CA VAL A 371 7.23 9.49 -26.55
C VAL A 371 7.39 11.01 -26.45
N GLY A 372 6.27 11.70 -26.22
CA GLY A 372 6.22 13.15 -26.10
C GLY A 372 6.54 13.91 -27.38
N SER A 373 6.46 15.24 -27.32
CA SER A 373 6.76 16.12 -28.44
C SER A 373 8.18 16.68 -28.35
N GLY A 374 9.00 16.49 -29.39
CA GLY A 374 10.29 17.19 -29.52
C GLY A 374 11.56 16.35 -29.31
N GLY A 375 11.45 15.04 -29.09
CA GLY A 375 12.60 14.12 -29.07
C GLY A 375 13.50 14.21 -27.83
N THR A 376 13.09 14.96 -26.81
CA THR A 376 13.85 15.19 -25.58
C THR A 376 13.52 14.20 -24.47
N ALA A 377 12.40 13.47 -24.57
CA ALA A 377 11.98 12.52 -23.55
C ALA A 377 13.02 11.40 -23.36
N ARG A 378 13.21 10.97 -22.13
CA ARG A 378 14.06 9.84 -21.73
C ARG A 378 13.25 8.89 -20.84
N PRO A 379 12.46 7.99 -21.48
CA PRO A 379 11.74 6.93 -20.80
C PRO A 379 12.62 6.18 -19.80
N ALA A 380 12.24 6.21 -18.53
CA ALA A 380 12.95 5.52 -17.45
C ALA A 380 12.23 4.27 -16.96
N ALA A 381 10.90 4.30 -16.93
CA ALA A 381 10.07 3.15 -16.58
C ALA A 381 8.78 3.18 -17.41
N ILE A 382 8.19 2.00 -17.60
CA ILE A 382 6.97 1.80 -18.38
C ILE A 382 6.08 0.78 -17.69
N VAL A 383 4.77 1.02 -17.71
CA VAL A 383 3.75 0.00 -17.42
C VAL A 383 2.68 0.06 -18.50
N VAL A 384 2.07 -1.09 -18.78
CA VAL A 384 1.05 -1.22 -19.83
C VAL A 384 -0.26 -1.62 -19.18
N MET A 385 -1.32 -0.93 -19.58
CA MET A 385 -2.68 -1.13 -19.13
C MET A 385 -3.56 -1.37 -20.37
N GLU A 386 -4.78 -1.85 -20.18
CA GLU A 386 -5.76 -1.92 -21.25
C GLU A 386 -6.78 -0.80 -21.10
N ARG A 387 -7.15 -0.15 -22.20
CA ARG A 387 -8.31 0.73 -22.24
C ARG A 387 -8.95 0.72 -23.62
N GLU A 388 -10.27 0.53 -23.67
CA GLU A 388 -11.06 0.52 -24.91
C GLU A 388 -10.54 -0.47 -25.96
N GLY A 389 -10.01 -1.62 -25.51
CA GLY A 389 -9.43 -2.61 -26.41
C GLY A 389 -8.14 -2.15 -27.09
N ARG A 390 -7.41 -1.19 -26.50
CA ARG A 390 -6.05 -0.79 -26.89
C ARG A 390 -5.09 -0.85 -25.69
N ASP A 391 -3.81 -1.04 -25.99
CA ASP A 391 -2.75 -0.90 -24.99
C ASP A 391 -2.56 0.59 -24.65
N LEU A 392 -2.70 0.90 -23.37
CA LEU A 392 -2.43 2.21 -22.79
C LEU A 392 -1.10 2.16 -22.04
N LEU A 393 -0.09 2.84 -22.58
CA LEU A 393 1.25 2.91 -22.01
C LEU A 393 1.31 4.09 -21.03
N ALA A 394 1.70 3.82 -19.78
CA ALA A 394 2.15 4.87 -18.88
C ALA A 394 3.69 4.88 -18.87
N VAL A 395 4.27 5.96 -19.37
CA VAL A 395 5.73 6.09 -19.55
C VAL A 395 6.21 7.28 -18.76
N VAL A 396 7.15 7.06 -17.85
CA VAL A 396 7.76 8.15 -17.09
C VAL A 396 9.03 8.65 -17.78
N ASP A 397 9.07 9.95 -18.03
CA ASP A 397 10.18 10.66 -18.61
C ASP A 397 11.06 11.28 -17.51
N SER A 398 12.27 10.76 -17.37
CA SER A 398 13.24 11.24 -16.40
C SER A 398 13.83 12.61 -16.76
N ALA A 399 13.95 12.94 -18.05
CA ALA A 399 14.55 14.20 -18.50
C ALA A 399 13.56 15.36 -18.43
N GLY A 400 12.32 15.14 -18.90
CA GLY A 400 11.24 16.12 -18.82
C GLY A 400 10.53 16.18 -17.47
N LYS A 401 10.85 15.26 -16.55
CA LYS A 401 10.14 15.06 -15.27
C LYS A 401 8.62 15.01 -15.48
N ALA A 402 8.21 14.11 -16.36
CA ALA A 402 6.82 14.01 -16.80
C ALA A 402 6.32 12.56 -16.83
N LEU A 403 5.01 12.37 -16.66
CA LEU A 403 4.33 11.10 -16.91
C LEU A 403 3.44 11.23 -18.16
N HIS A 404 3.70 10.39 -19.15
CA HIS A 404 2.94 10.32 -20.40
C HIS A 404 1.95 9.15 -20.34
N LEU A 405 0.71 9.39 -20.77
CA LEU A 405 -0.31 8.35 -20.99
C LEU A 405 -0.57 8.27 -22.50
N ILE A 406 -0.11 7.19 -23.13
CA ILE A 406 -0.08 7.02 -24.59
C ILE A 406 -0.92 5.81 -24.96
N ALA A 407 -1.97 6.00 -25.75
CA ALA A 407 -2.67 4.90 -26.40
C ALA A 407 -1.84 4.42 -27.59
N ALA A 408 -1.41 3.16 -27.57
CA ALA A 408 -0.57 2.57 -28.60
C ALA A 408 -1.41 1.80 -29.62
N THR A 409 -1.05 1.93 -30.90
CA THR A 409 -1.59 1.11 -31.99
C THR A 409 -0.44 0.76 -32.95
N PRO A 410 0.48 -0.14 -32.54
CA PRO A 410 1.74 -0.39 -33.26
C PRO A 410 1.55 -0.80 -34.73
N GLU A 411 0.44 -1.47 -35.04
CA GLU A 411 0.10 -1.97 -36.38
C GLU A 411 -0.45 -0.89 -37.33
N ALA A 412 -0.65 0.35 -36.86
CA ALA A 412 -1.12 1.42 -37.73
C ALA A 412 -0.16 1.66 -38.90
N ALA A 413 -0.75 1.82 -40.10
CA ALA A 413 0.00 1.92 -41.35
C ALA A 413 0.86 3.19 -41.41
N ALA A 414 0.33 4.32 -40.93
CA ALA A 414 1.08 5.56 -40.83
C ALA A 414 1.78 5.65 -39.46
N PRO A 415 3.08 6.00 -39.40
CA PRO A 415 3.79 6.14 -38.13
C PRO A 415 3.17 7.14 -37.15
N ALA A 416 2.50 8.19 -37.65
CA ALA A 416 1.83 9.18 -36.83
C ALA A 416 0.58 8.65 -36.11
N ASP A 417 -0.05 7.60 -36.65
CA ASP A 417 -1.27 7.00 -36.10
C ASP A 417 -0.95 5.86 -35.11
N ARG A 418 0.33 5.57 -34.88
CA ARG A 418 0.76 4.48 -33.97
C ARG A 418 0.70 4.86 -32.50
N VAL A 419 0.67 6.16 -32.21
CA VAL A 419 0.56 6.70 -30.85
C VAL A 419 -0.44 7.83 -30.83
N GLU A 420 -1.23 7.86 -29.77
CA GLU A 420 -2.17 8.94 -29.47
C GLU A 420 -2.00 9.29 -27.98
N ASP A 421 -1.83 10.57 -27.65
CA ASP A 421 -1.82 11.00 -26.25
C ASP A 421 -3.23 10.80 -25.67
N ALA A 422 -3.38 9.84 -24.75
CA ALA A 422 -4.66 9.55 -24.12
C ALA A 422 -5.10 10.67 -23.16
N ALA A 423 -4.14 11.42 -22.63
CA ALA A 423 -4.35 12.61 -21.84
C ALA A 423 -3.11 13.53 -21.94
N PRO A 424 -3.25 14.85 -21.64
CA PRO A 424 -2.09 15.72 -21.52
C PRO A 424 -1.07 15.14 -20.51
N PRO A 425 0.25 15.20 -20.78
CA PRO A 425 1.26 14.66 -19.87
C PRO A 425 1.21 15.39 -18.52
N ILE A 426 1.43 14.66 -17.44
CA ILE A 426 1.61 15.26 -16.11
C ILE A 426 3.04 15.79 -16.06
N THR A 427 3.20 17.10 -16.19
CA THR A 427 4.51 17.78 -16.22
C THR A 427 4.88 18.38 -14.87
N GLY A 428 6.18 18.60 -14.64
CA GLY A 428 6.64 19.31 -13.44
C GLY A 428 6.66 18.41 -12.20
N LEU A 429 6.90 17.11 -12.37
CA LEU A 429 7.23 16.24 -11.25
C LEU A 429 8.48 16.79 -10.56
N ILE A 430 8.38 17.09 -9.26
CA ILE A 430 9.49 17.69 -8.50
C ILE A 430 10.61 16.65 -8.34
N ASP A 431 10.21 15.45 -7.98
CA ASP A 431 11.07 14.31 -7.66
C ASP A 431 11.46 13.54 -8.93
N ASP A 432 12.64 12.94 -8.93
CA ASP A 432 13.13 12.14 -10.05
C ASP A 432 12.40 10.80 -10.08
N PRO A 433 11.79 10.40 -11.21
CA PRO A 433 11.05 9.15 -11.27
C PRO A 433 11.98 7.95 -11.21
N VAL A 434 11.58 6.92 -10.45
CA VAL A 434 12.36 5.70 -10.23
C VAL A 434 11.69 4.50 -10.90
N ALA A 435 10.43 4.22 -10.55
CA ALA A 435 9.72 3.05 -11.03
C ALA A 435 8.21 3.30 -11.11
N LEU A 436 7.51 2.46 -11.87
CA LEU A 436 6.06 2.50 -12.06
C LEU A 436 5.45 1.14 -11.77
N ALA A 437 4.25 1.12 -11.20
CA ALA A 437 3.36 -0.03 -11.19
C ALA A 437 1.95 0.42 -11.59
N ALA A 438 1.14 -0.50 -12.12
CA ALA A 438 -0.27 -0.25 -12.40
C ALA A 438 -1.15 -1.15 -11.54
N SER A 439 -2.33 -0.67 -11.15
CA SER A 439 -3.33 -1.52 -10.50
C SER A 439 -3.85 -2.58 -11.45
N PRO A 440 -4.38 -3.71 -10.95
CA PRO A 440 -5.20 -4.60 -11.76
C PRO A 440 -6.30 -3.80 -12.45
N GLY A 441 -6.50 -4.04 -13.75
CA GLY A 441 -7.45 -3.30 -14.59
C GLY A 441 -7.00 -1.91 -15.05
N GLY A 442 -5.83 -1.40 -14.62
CA GLY A 442 -5.24 -0.19 -15.18
C GLY A 442 -5.96 1.13 -14.85
N GLY A 443 -6.81 1.15 -13.82
CA GLY A 443 -7.46 2.37 -13.35
C GLY A 443 -6.49 3.35 -12.66
N TRP A 444 -5.42 2.81 -12.07
CA TRP A 444 -4.45 3.56 -11.28
C TRP A 444 -3.01 3.23 -11.68
N VAL A 445 -2.16 4.26 -11.63
CA VAL A 445 -0.70 4.13 -11.77
C VAL A 445 -0.05 4.60 -10.47
N TYR A 446 0.83 3.78 -9.92
CA TYR A 446 1.64 4.08 -8.75
C TYR A 446 3.03 4.51 -9.23
N LEU A 447 3.38 5.76 -8.93
CA LEU A 447 4.65 6.37 -9.30
C LEU A 447 5.57 6.41 -8.08
N LEU A 448 6.68 5.69 -8.15
CA LEU A 448 7.79 5.83 -7.21
C LEU A 448 8.76 6.90 -7.72
N SER A 449 9.12 7.82 -6.85
CA SER A 449 9.99 8.95 -7.16
C SER A 449 10.98 9.21 -6.02
N LYS A 450 12.09 9.87 -6.34
CA LYS A 450 13.18 10.20 -5.43
C LYS A 450 13.40 11.70 -5.41
N ALA A 451 13.26 12.30 -4.25
CA ALA A 451 13.52 13.72 -4.05
C ALA A 451 15.04 14.00 -4.02
N ALA A 452 15.40 15.27 -4.24
CA ALA A 452 16.79 15.72 -4.28
C ALA A 452 17.54 15.52 -2.94
N ASP A 453 16.82 15.46 -1.82
CA ASP A 453 17.36 15.18 -0.49
C ASP A 453 17.59 13.68 -0.23
N GLY A 454 17.25 12.81 -1.18
CA GLY A 454 17.39 11.35 -1.10
C GLY A 454 16.16 10.63 -0.54
N THR A 455 15.12 11.36 -0.10
CA THR A 455 13.85 10.76 0.31
C THR A 455 13.12 10.17 -0.90
N HIS A 456 12.31 9.14 -0.68
CA HIS A 456 11.51 8.51 -1.72
C HIS A 456 10.03 8.72 -1.44
N ASN A 457 9.26 8.96 -2.49
CA ASN A 457 7.85 9.25 -2.42
C ASN A 457 7.08 8.40 -3.43
N LEU A 458 5.98 7.82 -2.97
CA LEU A 458 4.93 7.26 -3.80
C LEU A 458 3.91 8.33 -4.16
N ARG A 459 3.38 8.27 -5.36
CA ARG A 459 2.21 9.04 -5.79
C ARG A 459 1.24 8.13 -6.53
N ILE A 460 -0.04 8.35 -6.32
CA ILE A 460 -1.11 7.63 -7.00
C ILE A 460 -1.64 8.52 -8.11
N VAL A 461 -1.74 8.00 -9.32
CA VAL A 461 -2.28 8.69 -10.49
C VAL A 461 -3.55 7.99 -10.93
N SER A 462 -4.68 8.70 -10.96
CA SER A 462 -5.91 8.20 -11.58
C SER A 462 -5.85 8.37 -13.08
N VAL A 463 -5.80 7.25 -13.79
CA VAL A 463 -5.81 7.24 -15.25
C VAL A 463 -7.13 7.81 -15.78
N ALA A 464 -8.25 7.41 -15.17
CA ALA A 464 -9.58 7.86 -15.59
C ALA A 464 -9.79 9.37 -15.40
N ARG A 465 -9.46 9.92 -14.22
CA ARG A 465 -9.58 11.36 -13.98
C ARG A 465 -8.68 12.16 -14.91
N ARG A 466 -7.45 11.68 -15.14
CA ARG A 466 -6.50 12.35 -16.03
C ARG A 466 -7.01 12.45 -17.45
N ILE A 467 -7.56 11.37 -18.00
CA ILE A 467 -8.17 11.34 -19.35
C ILE A 467 -9.41 12.24 -19.42
N LEU A 468 -10.23 12.27 -18.35
CA LEU A 468 -11.41 13.12 -18.28
C LEU A 468 -11.10 14.61 -18.00
N GLY A 469 -9.83 14.99 -17.86
CA GLY A 469 -9.41 16.36 -17.52
C GLY A 469 -9.90 16.81 -16.14
N ARG A 470 -10.10 15.87 -15.20
CA ARG A 470 -10.53 16.14 -13.83
C ARG A 470 -9.33 16.21 -12.91
N GLU A 471 -9.28 17.24 -12.08
CA GLU A 471 -8.26 17.41 -11.04
C GLU A 471 -8.87 17.27 -9.63
N PRO A 472 -8.12 16.74 -8.64
CA PRO A 472 -6.76 16.22 -8.79
C PRO A 472 -6.74 14.86 -9.50
N SER A 473 -5.76 14.69 -10.39
CA SER A 473 -5.47 13.43 -11.08
C SER A 473 -4.26 12.69 -10.51
N ILE A 474 -3.47 13.36 -9.67
CA ILE A 474 -2.29 12.82 -8.95
C ILE A 474 -2.40 13.13 -7.46
N SER A 475 -2.02 12.19 -6.61
CA SER A 475 -2.07 12.36 -5.15
C SER A 475 -0.94 13.24 -4.64
N ASN A 476 -1.10 13.72 -3.41
CA ASN A 476 0.01 14.20 -2.61
C ASN A 476 1.08 13.09 -2.42
N PRO A 477 2.36 13.45 -2.21
CA PRO A 477 3.42 12.50 -1.91
C PRO A 477 3.09 11.65 -0.68
N ILE A 478 3.27 10.34 -0.81
CA ILE A 478 3.17 9.35 0.26
C ILE A 478 4.60 8.88 0.54
N ALA A 479 5.05 8.96 1.79
CA ALA A 479 6.42 8.60 2.14
C ALA A 479 6.71 7.13 1.80
N ALA A 480 7.84 6.89 1.13
CA ALA A 480 8.36 5.57 0.82
C ALA A 480 9.72 5.34 1.51
N PRO A 481 10.11 4.09 1.79
CA PRO A 481 11.41 3.78 2.36
C PRO A 481 12.57 4.34 1.53
N VAL A 482 13.64 4.78 2.20
CA VAL A 482 14.85 5.25 1.51
C VAL A 482 15.54 4.08 0.79
N GLY A 483 15.97 4.33 -0.44
CA GLY A 483 16.61 3.30 -1.28
C GLY A 483 15.60 2.40 -1.98
N SER A 484 14.33 2.80 -2.05
CA SER A 484 13.31 2.10 -2.84
C SER A 484 13.70 2.10 -4.32
N ALA A 485 13.78 0.91 -4.92
CA ALA A 485 14.25 0.74 -6.29
C ALA A 485 13.22 0.07 -7.20
N MET A 486 12.36 -0.80 -6.64
CA MET A 486 11.36 -1.55 -7.38
C MET A 486 10.01 -1.47 -6.70
N ILE A 487 8.95 -1.39 -7.52
CA ILE A 487 7.55 -1.37 -7.11
C ILE A 487 6.78 -2.38 -7.96
N ALA A 488 5.87 -3.12 -7.34
CA ALA A 488 4.94 -3.99 -8.06
C ALA A 488 3.67 -4.20 -7.25
N VAL A 489 2.57 -4.48 -7.94
CA VAL A 489 1.28 -4.77 -7.33
C VAL A 489 1.08 -6.29 -7.32
N ALA A 490 0.64 -6.82 -6.19
CA ALA A 490 0.28 -8.22 -6.01
C ALA A 490 -1.21 -8.32 -5.71
N GLY A 491 -1.95 -8.99 -6.59
CA GLY A 491 -3.40 -9.05 -6.51
C GLY A 491 -4.06 -7.66 -6.50
N PRO A 492 -5.33 -7.56 -6.03
CA PRO A 492 -6.09 -6.31 -6.02
C PRO A 492 -5.68 -5.35 -4.88
N LYS A 493 -5.09 -5.87 -3.80
CA LYS A 493 -5.01 -5.15 -2.51
C LYS A 493 -3.61 -4.86 -1.99
N GLN A 494 -2.57 -5.44 -2.57
CA GLN A 494 -1.23 -5.29 -2.02
C GLN A 494 -0.28 -4.64 -3.03
N LEU A 495 0.49 -3.68 -2.54
CA LEU A 495 1.57 -3.03 -3.27
C LEU A 495 2.87 -3.28 -2.50
N TYR A 496 3.87 -3.82 -3.19
CA TYR A 496 5.18 -4.11 -2.62
C TYR A 496 6.22 -3.11 -3.12
N LEU A 497 7.15 -2.76 -2.24
CA LEU A 497 8.30 -1.91 -2.51
C LEU A 497 9.57 -2.56 -1.98
N ALA A 498 10.51 -2.90 -2.85
CA ALA A 498 11.84 -3.34 -2.44
C ALA A 498 12.76 -2.12 -2.26
N PHE A 499 13.46 -2.09 -1.14
CA PHE A 499 14.39 -1.01 -0.81
C PHE A 499 15.67 -1.53 -0.18
N THR A 500 16.79 -0.92 -0.54
CA THR A 500 18.12 -1.36 -0.07
C THR A 500 18.45 -0.91 1.35
N GLY A 501 17.74 0.10 1.87
CA GLY A 501 18.07 0.74 3.14
C GLY A 501 19.11 1.87 2.98
N SER A 502 19.55 2.44 4.10
CA SER A 502 20.60 3.47 4.12
C SER A 502 21.99 2.86 3.97
N ALA A 503 22.94 3.63 3.43
CA ALA A 503 24.32 3.16 3.27
C ALA A 503 24.93 2.74 4.62
N SER A 504 25.71 1.67 4.61
CA SER A 504 26.47 1.18 5.76
C SER A 504 27.36 2.30 6.32
N GLY A 505 27.12 2.71 7.57
CA GLY A 505 27.84 3.78 8.26
C GLY A 505 27.07 5.10 8.47
N VAL A 506 25.83 5.20 7.99
CA VAL A 506 24.89 6.28 8.35
C VAL A 506 24.15 5.89 9.63
N ASP A 507 24.04 6.81 10.60
CA ASP A 507 23.39 6.59 11.90
C ASP A 507 22.13 7.49 12.02
N PRO A 508 20.92 6.94 12.23
CA PRO A 508 20.62 5.50 12.35
C PRO A 508 20.70 4.78 11.00
N HIS A 509 21.30 3.58 11.02
CA HIS A 509 21.27 2.69 9.86
C HIS A 509 19.87 2.12 9.72
N VAL A 510 19.27 2.32 8.55
CA VAL A 510 17.97 1.78 8.21
C VAL A 510 18.25 0.55 7.34
N PRO A 511 18.09 -0.68 7.86
CA PRO A 511 18.28 -1.88 7.05
C PRO A 511 17.28 -1.90 5.89
N GLY A 512 17.67 -2.49 4.77
CA GLY A 512 16.78 -2.68 3.63
C GLY A 512 15.61 -3.61 3.92
N GLY A 513 14.70 -3.74 2.95
CA GLY A 513 13.60 -4.67 3.05
C GLY A 513 12.59 -4.65 1.92
N LEU A 514 11.49 -5.35 2.17
CA LEU A 514 10.28 -5.33 1.37
C LEU A 514 9.19 -4.65 2.18
N ALA A 515 8.86 -3.41 1.82
CA ALA A 515 7.76 -2.66 2.40
C ALA A 515 6.45 -3.05 1.71
N MET A 516 5.40 -3.14 2.52
CA MET A 516 4.08 -3.60 2.11
C MET A 516 3.06 -2.52 2.35
N PHE A 517 2.29 -2.22 1.32
CA PHE A 517 1.22 -1.26 1.37
C PHE A 517 -0.09 -1.95 1.05
N THR A 518 -1.06 -1.84 1.94
CA THR A 518 -2.44 -2.20 1.64
C THR A 518 -3.05 -1.07 0.81
N ILE A 519 -3.62 -1.43 -0.34
CA ILE A 519 -4.43 -0.55 -1.17
C ILE A 519 -5.83 -0.55 -0.54
N ALA A 520 -6.12 0.45 0.28
CA ALA A 520 -7.43 0.60 0.92
C ALA A 520 -8.38 1.46 0.06
N GLY A 521 -9.65 1.04 0.00
CA GLY A 521 -10.67 1.70 -0.83
C GLY A 521 -10.60 1.31 -2.30
N ASP A 522 -10.03 0.14 -2.63
CA ASP A 522 -10.09 -0.44 -3.97
C ASP A 522 -11.51 -0.89 -4.34
N ALA A 523 -12.36 -1.19 -3.36
CA ALA A 523 -13.77 -1.44 -3.59
C ALA A 523 -14.58 -0.16 -3.37
N CYS A 524 -15.40 0.23 -4.36
CA CYS A 524 -16.26 1.40 -4.24
C CYS A 524 -17.26 1.32 -3.08
N ILE A 525 -17.51 0.13 -2.54
CA ILE A 525 -18.36 -0.06 -1.37
C ILE A 525 -17.71 0.46 -0.08
N ASP A 526 -16.38 0.46 0.00
CA ASP A 526 -15.63 0.90 1.19
C ASP A 526 -15.79 2.42 1.43
N LEU A 527 -16.25 3.17 0.41
CA LEU A 527 -16.68 4.56 0.59
C LEU A 527 -17.80 4.69 1.63
N LEU A 528 -18.63 3.66 1.83
CA LEU A 528 -19.65 3.65 2.88
C LEU A 528 -19.05 3.68 4.28
N ASP A 529 -17.94 2.98 4.52
CA ASP A 529 -17.29 2.91 5.84
C ASP A 529 -16.78 4.29 6.26
N THR A 530 -16.45 5.14 5.28
CA THR A 530 -15.92 6.48 5.51
C THR A 530 -16.96 7.49 5.99
N VAL A 531 -18.24 7.14 5.91
CA VAL A 531 -19.36 7.91 6.47
C VAL A 531 -19.84 7.33 7.80
N LEU A 532 -19.53 6.05 8.07
CA LEU A 532 -19.95 5.36 9.29
C LEU A 532 -18.98 5.61 10.47
N ASP A 533 -17.68 5.74 10.22
CA ASP A 533 -16.66 5.78 11.30
C ASP A 533 -16.26 7.19 11.80
N PRO A 534 -16.13 8.22 10.96
CA PRO A 534 -16.01 9.60 11.44
C PRO A 534 -17.30 10.39 11.22
N CYS A 535 -17.92 10.85 12.32
CA CYS A 535 -18.81 12.00 12.24
C CYS A 535 -17.97 13.23 11.84
N ALA A 536 -17.94 13.57 10.55
CA ALA A 536 -17.13 14.66 10.02
C ALA A 536 -17.36 15.96 10.81
N ILE A 537 -16.37 16.31 11.63
CA ILE A 537 -16.21 17.67 12.15
C ILE A 537 -15.56 18.49 11.04
N CYS A 538 -15.93 19.76 10.90
CA CYS A 538 -15.26 20.62 9.92
C CYS A 538 -13.90 20.99 10.47
N GLU A 539 -12.90 20.85 9.60
CA GLU A 539 -11.55 21.37 9.80
C GLU A 539 -11.40 22.78 9.18
N GLU A 540 -12.45 23.24 8.47
CA GLU A 540 -12.50 24.49 7.72
C GLU A 540 -13.37 25.55 8.41
N GLY A 541 -13.20 26.81 7.98
CA GLY A 541 -14.05 27.93 8.40
C GLY A 541 -15.52 27.80 7.95
N ASP A 542 -16.37 28.67 8.47
CA ASP A 542 -17.84 28.61 8.36
C ASP A 542 -18.43 28.98 6.98
N ASP A 543 -17.67 28.73 5.91
CA ASP A 543 -17.89 29.29 4.57
C ASP A 543 -18.54 28.28 3.62
N LEU A 544 -19.73 28.60 3.12
CA LEU A 544 -20.44 27.75 2.16
C LEU A 544 -20.26 28.22 0.73
N VAL A 545 -19.61 27.41 -0.12
CA VAL A 545 -19.50 27.71 -1.55
C VAL A 545 -20.82 27.42 -2.25
N LEU A 546 -21.41 28.45 -2.89
CA LEU A 546 -22.64 28.31 -3.67
C LEU A 546 -22.37 28.02 -5.15
N ALA A 547 -21.38 28.69 -5.72
CA ALA A 547 -20.95 28.52 -7.09
C ALA A 547 -19.51 29.01 -7.30
N THR A 548 -18.85 28.47 -8.33
CA THR A 548 -17.49 28.85 -8.71
C THR A 548 -17.40 29.21 -10.18
N ILE A 549 -16.48 30.12 -10.52
CA ILE A 549 -16.10 30.48 -11.88
C ILE A 549 -14.60 30.22 -12.00
N ALA A 550 -14.22 29.23 -12.80
CA ALA A 550 -12.84 28.73 -12.83
C ALA A 550 -11.83 29.71 -13.43
N GLU A 551 -12.22 30.42 -14.49
CA GLU A 551 -11.33 31.25 -15.33
C GLU A 551 -11.87 32.68 -15.43
N TYR A 552 -12.22 33.30 -14.30
CA TYR A 552 -12.76 34.66 -14.30
C TYR A 552 -11.66 35.69 -14.52
N ARG A 553 -11.83 36.57 -15.52
CA ARG A 553 -11.00 37.77 -15.70
C ARG A 553 -11.75 39.01 -15.27
N TRP A 554 -11.02 40.01 -14.82
CA TRP A 554 -11.62 41.25 -14.34
C TRP A 554 -12.48 41.94 -15.42
N GLY A 555 -13.78 42.03 -15.16
CA GLY A 555 -14.75 42.68 -16.05
C GLY A 555 -15.50 41.74 -16.99
N ASP A 556 -15.21 40.44 -16.97
CA ASP A 556 -15.96 39.44 -17.73
C ASP A 556 -17.43 39.35 -17.28
N PRO A 557 -18.36 39.06 -18.20
CA PRO A 557 -19.76 38.86 -17.85
C PRO A 557 -19.97 37.52 -17.13
N PHE A 558 -20.73 37.55 -16.03
CA PHE A 558 -21.22 36.35 -15.36
C PHE A 558 -22.37 35.75 -16.18
N THR A 559 -22.12 34.59 -16.79
CA THR A 559 -23.10 33.86 -17.62
C THR A 559 -23.34 32.46 -17.08
N ASP A 560 -24.51 31.87 -17.34
CA ASP A 560 -24.84 30.51 -16.88
C ASP A 560 -23.88 29.44 -17.44
N MET A 561 -23.16 29.74 -18.53
CA MET A 561 -22.13 28.85 -19.09
C MET A 561 -20.85 28.77 -18.25
N VAL A 562 -20.52 29.85 -17.52
CA VAL A 562 -19.27 29.94 -16.73
C VAL A 562 -19.51 29.73 -15.23
N ILE A 563 -20.76 29.88 -14.77
CA ILE A 563 -21.15 29.68 -13.37
C ILE A 563 -21.33 28.19 -13.10
N ASP A 564 -20.41 27.61 -12.34
CA ASP A 564 -20.48 26.23 -11.89
C ASP A 564 -21.16 26.13 -10.52
N ASN A 565 -22.40 25.61 -10.52
CA ASN A 565 -23.20 25.40 -9.30
C ASN A 565 -22.97 24.02 -8.66
N ARG A 566 -21.97 23.24 -9.10
CA ARG A 566 -21.81 21.83 -8.73
C ARG A 566 -20.46 21.51 -8.15
N THR A 567 -19.37 21.87 -8.83
CA THR A 567 -18.05 21.26 -8.57
C THR A 567 -17.51 21.49 -7.15
N GLU A 568 -17.72 22.67 -6.56
CA GLU A 568 -17.30 22.98 -5.18
C GLU A 568 -18.46 23.03 -4.18
N ARG A 569 -19.68 22.80 -4.66
CA ARG A 569 -20.86 22.87 -3.81
C ARG A 569 -21.01 21.54 -3.08
N ARG A 570 -20.96 21.57 -1.75
CA ARG A 570 -21.26 20.39 -0.93
C ARG A 570 -22.73 20.00 -1.11
N LEU A 571 -22.95 18.74 -1.46
CA LEU A 571 -24.30 18.16 -1.60
C LEU A 571 -24.74 17.59 -0.25
N LEU A 572 -26.02 17.19 -0.17
CA LEU A 572 -26.50 16.35 0.94
C LEU A 572 -25.57 15.16 1.12
N ALA A 573 -25.18 14.85 2.36
CA ALA A 573 -24.22 13.78 2.66
C ALA A 573 -24.55 12.46 1.95
N SER A 574 -25.83 12.07 1.91
CA SER A 574 -26.29 10.85 1.20
C SER A 574 -26.13 10.94 -0.33
N THR A 575 -26.33 12.12 -0.91
CA THR A 575 -26.19 12.34 -2.36
C THR A 575 -24.72 12.45 -2.75
N GLN A 576 -23.91 13.10 -1.93
CA GLN A 576 -22.46 13.15 -2.10
C GLN A 576 -21.87 11.74 -2.06
N LEU A 577 -22.23 10.95 -1.05
CA LEU A 577 -21.79 9.56 -0.92
C LEU A 577 -22.19 8.71 -2.15
N LEU A 578 -23.45 8.82 -2.60
CA LEU A 578 -23.89 8.15 -3.83
C LEU A 578 -23.12 8.62 -5.06
N THR A 579 -22.81 9.91 -5.15
CA THR A 579 -22.05 10.48 -6.26
C THR A 579 -20.62 9.97 -6.25
N GLU A 580 -19.97 9.90 -5.09
CA GLU A 580 -18.62 9.36 -4.91
C GLU A 580 -18.56 7.87 -5.24
N ILE A 581 -19.55 7.09 -4.81
CA ILE A 581 -19.66 5.66 -5.14
C ILE A 581 -19.87 5.45 -6.64
N ILE A 582 -20.79 6.20 -7.27
CA ILE A 582 -21.03 6.09 -8.71
C ILE A 582 -19.79 6.54 -9.50
N ALA A 583 -19.11 7.61 -9.06
CA ALA A 583 -17.87 8.06 -9.67
C ALA A 583 -16.78 7.01 -9.56
N CYS A 584 -16.61 6.39 -8.39
CA CYS A 584 -15.70 5.28 -8.21
C CYS A 584 -16.02 4.10 -9.14
N ILE A 585 -17.29 3.68 -9.24
CA ILE A 585 -17.71 2.57 -10.12
C ILE A 585 -17.40 2.92 -11.58
N ALA A 586 -17.62 4.17 -11.99
CA ALA A 586 -17.31 4.63 -13.33
C ALA A 586 -15.78 4.73 -13.59
N GLU A 587 -14.99 5.08 -12.57
CA GLU A 587 -13.53 5.16 -12.63
C GLU A 587 -12.87 3.78 -12.71
N GLN A 588 -13.45 2.75 -12.08
CA GLN A 588 -12.92 1.38 -12.07
C GLN A 588 -13.28 0.56 -13.32
N GLY A 589 -14.25 1.01 -14.12
CA GLY A 589 -14.77 0.27 -15.26
C GLY A 589 -15.55 -1.00 -14.84
N CYS A 590 -16.45 -1.49 -15.70
CA CYS A 590 -17.24 -2.69 -15.42
C CYS A 590 -16.45 -4.02 -15.57
N GLY A 591 -15.14 -4.03 -15.33
CA GLY A 591 -14.22 -5.13 -15.69
C GLY A 591 -13.65 -5.95 -14.53
N GLY A 592 -14.16 -5.80 -13.31
CA GLY A 592 -13.59 -6.42 -12.09
C GLY A 592 -14.39 -7.56 -11.48
N GLY A 593 -15.20 -8.29 -12.24
CA GLY A 593 -15.65 -9.61 -11.81
C GLY A 593 -14.64 -10.62 -12.33
N GLU A 594 -13.94 -11.34 -11.44
CA GLU A 594 -13.18 -12.52 -11.85
C GLU A 594 -14.07 -13.42 -12.71
N GLU A 595 -13.55 -13.89 -13.85
CA GLU A 595 -14.22 -14.91 -14.63
C GLU A 595 -14.46 -16.11 -13.70
N GLY A 596 -15.73 -16.46 -13.47
CA GLY A 596 -16.06 -17.57 -12.58
C GLY A 596 -15.29 -18.83 -12.99
N PRO A 597 -14.88 -19.68 -12.05
CA PRO A 597 -14.08 -20.86 -12.37
C PRO A 597 -14.75 -21.65 -13.50
N PRO A 598 -13.97 -22.15 -14.49
CA PRO A 598 -14.50 -22.99 -15.56
C PRO A 598 -15.42 -24.05 -14.97
N GLY A 599 -16.65 -24.15 -15.49
CA GLY A 599 -17.60 -25.14 -15.01
C GLY A 599 -16.96 -26.53 -15.01
N PRO A 600 -17.23 -27.38 -14.01
CA PRO A 600 -16.64 -28.72 -13.95
C PRO A 600 -16.87 -29.46 -15.27
N PRO A 601 -15.89 -30.26 -15.76
CA PRO A 601 -16.06 -31.06 -16.96
C PRO A 601 -17.39 -31.82 -16.89
N GLY A 602 -18.16 -31.76 -17.98
CA GLY A 602 -19.42 -32.51 -18.06
C GLY A 602 -19.18 -33.98 -17.74
N PRO A 603 -20.11 -34.66 -17.03
CA PRO A 603 -19.95 -36.08 -16.73
C PRO A 603 -19.71 -36.87 -18.03
N PRO A 604 -18.87 -37.93 -18.00
CA PRO A 604 -18.68 -38.80 -19.16
C PRO A 604 -20.04 -39.21 -19.76
N GLY A 605 -20.15 -39.13 -21.08
CA GLY A 605 -21.34 -39.62 -21.78
C GLY A 605 -21.59 -41.08 -21.41
N ALA A 606 -22.85 -41.46 -21.21
CA ALA A 606 -23.21 -42.85 -20.91
C ALA A 606 -22.62 -43.79 -21.97
N ASP A 607 -22.08 -44.92 -21.53
CA ASP A 607 -21.54 -45.96 -22.41
C ASP A 607 -22.58 -46.30 -23.49
N GLY A 608 -22.12 -46.35 -24.75
CA GLY A 608 -22.97 -46.76 -25.86
C GLY A 608 -23.48 -48.19 -25.63
N ALA A 609 -24.75 -48.44 -25.91
CA ALA A 609 -25.34 -49.76 -25.78
C ALA A 609 -24.52 -50.81 -26.55
N ASP A 610 -24.27 -51.95 -25.92
CA ASP A 610 -23.55 -53.08 -26.52
C ASP A 610 -24.14 -53.41 -27.90
N GLY A 611 -23.26 -53.59 -28.89
CA GLY A 611 -23.66 -54.03 -30.23
C GLY A 611 -24.29 -55.43 -30.16
N ALA A 612 -25.38 -55.65 -30.88
CA ALA A 612 -26.04 -56.94 -30.94
C ALA A 612 -25.06 -58.04 -31.41
N ASP A 613 -25.09 -59.18 -30.72
CA ASP A 613 -24.27 -60.35 -31.02
C ASP A 613 -24.40 -60.77 -32.50
N GLY A 614 -23.26 -61.06 -33.13
CA GLY A 614 -23.22 -61.57 -34.49
C GLY A 614 -23.87 -62.94 -34.59
N THR A 615 -24.66 -63.17 -35.64
CA THR A 615 -25.28 -64.48 -35.90
C THR A 615 -24.22 -65.55 -36.16
N ASP A 616 -24.39 -66.72 -35.53
CA ASP A 616 -23.50 -67.88 -35.67
C ASP A 616 -23.23 -68.27 -37.13
N GLY A 617 -21.96 -68.58 -37.43
CA GLY A 617 -21.55 -69.10 -38.74
C GLY A 617 -22.04 -70.54 -38.94
N ALA A 618 -22.43 -70.87 -40.18
CA ALA A 618 -22.94 -72.20 -40.55
C ALA A 618 -21.90 -73.31 -40.32
N ASP A 619 -22.36 -74.45 -39.78
CA ASP A 619 -21.56 -75.63 -39.46
C ASP A 619 -20.72 -76.15 -40.65
N GLY A 620 -19.44 -76.42 -40.39
CA GLY A 620 -18.54 -77.08 -41.33
C GLY A 620 -18.81 -78.60 -41.40
N GLN A 621 -18.74 -79.17 -42.61
CA GLN A 621 -18.96 -80.60 -42.86
C GLN A 621 -17.81 -81.47 -42.28
N ASP A 622 -18.20 -82.62 -41.72
CA ASP A 622 -17.32 -83.63 -41.14
C ASP A 622 -16.28 -84.19 -42.13
N GLY A 623 -15.03 -84.35 -41.66
CA GLY A 623 -13.96 -85.07 -42.34
C GLY A 623 -13.69 -86.44 -41.72
N GLU A 624 -13.41 -87.45 -42.55
CA GLU A 624 -13.23 -88.88 -42.20
C GLU A 624 -11.95 -89.21 -41.40
N ASP A 625 -12.02 -90.28 -40.60
CA ASP A 625 -10.99 -90.76 -39.65
C ASP A 625 -9.80 -91.56 -40.23
N GLY A 626 -8.64 -91.47 -39.55
CA GLY A 626 -7.51 -92.43 -39.52
C GLY A 626 -6.12 -91.79 -39.74
N GLN A 627 -4.98 -92.12 -39.10
CA GLN A 627 -4.50 -93.17 -38.18
C GLN A 627 -3.30 -92.62 -37.35
N ASP A 628 -2.94 -93.26 -36.22
CA ASP A 628 -1.82 -92.89 -35.33
C ASP A 628 -0.40 -93.24 -35.88
N GLY A 629 0.63 -92.47 -35.49
CA GLY A 629 2.04 -92.77 -35.77
C GLY A 629 3.12 -91.98 -34.98
N GLN A 630 3.75 -92.68 -34.03
CA GLN A 630 5.15 -92.72 -33.50
C GLN A 630 6.09 -91.48 -33.43
N ASP A 631 6.79 -91.39 -32.29
CA ASP A 631 8.00 -90.57 -32.01
C ASP A 631 9.24 -90.97 -32.83
N GLY A 632 10.14 -90.00 -33.12
CA GLY A 632 11.40 -90.22 -33.83
C GLY A 632 12.56 -89.27 -33.46
N GLN A 633 13.56 -89.87 -32.81
CA GLN A 633 15.01 -89.67 -32.56
C GLN A 633 15.88 -88.54 -33.19
N ASP A 634 16.96 -88.28 -32.45
CA ASP A 634 18.14 -87.41 -32.67
C ASP A 634 18.94 -87.63 -33.98
N GLY A 635 19.72 -86.61 -34.37
CA GLY A 635 20.80 -86.71 -35.36
C GLY A 635 22.05 -85.89 -35.00
N GLU A 636 23.22 -86.53 -35.07
CA GLU A 636 24.57 -86.03 -34.69
C GLU A 636 25.32 -85.25 -35.79
N ASN A 637 26.11 -84.27 -35.33
CA ASN A 637 27.43 -83.71 -35.72
C ASN A 637 27.88 -83.42 -37.17
N GLY A 638 28.56 -82.27 -37.30
CA GLY A 638 29.62 -81.97 -38.28
C GLY A 638 30.67 -81.00 -37.70
N ALA A 639 31.96 -81.23 -37.98
CA ALA A 639 33.12 -80.66 -37.26
C ALA A 639 33.83 -79.45 -37.93
N ASP A 640 34.41 -78.64 -37.04
CA ASP A 640 35.61 -77.76 -37.01
C ASP A 640 35.96 -76.71 -38.09
N GLY A 641 36.34 -75.52 -37.57
CA GLY A 641 37.40 -74.65 -38.09
C GLY A 641 38.05 -73.85 -36.94
N ARG A 642 39.39 -73.74 -36.92
CA ARG A 642 40.16 -72.90 -35.97
C ARG A 642 40.78 -71.66 -36.65
N ASP A 643 41.04 -70.68 -35.78
CA ASP A 643 41.97 -69.53 -35.80
C ASP A 643 41.27 -68.16 -35.93
N GLY A 644 41.70 -67.08 -35.23
CA GLY A 644 42.96 -66.84 -34.52
C GLY A 644 42.84 -66.04 -33.21
N ARG A 645 43.99 -65.71 -32.62
CA ARG A 645 44.11 -64.97 -31.34
C ARG A 645 44.06 -63.45 -31.59
N ASP A 646 43.16 -62.77 -30.91
CA ASP A 646 43.17 -61.31 -30.78
C ASP A 646 43.61 -60.87 -29.37
N GLY A 647 44.10 -59.63 -29.31
CA GLY A 647 45.14 -59.14 -28.38
C GLY A 647 44.76 -58.92 -26.91
N VAL A 648 45.78 -58.59 -26.12
CA VAL A 648 45.66 -58.27 -24.68
C VAL A 648 45.05 -56.87 -24.53
N ASP A 649 43.94 -56.76 -23.81
CA ASP A 649 43.35 -55.46 -23.45
C ASP A 649 44.31 -54.65 -22.56
N GLY A 650 44.37 -53.33 -22.79
CA GLY A 650 45.16 -52.40 -21.99
C GLY A 650 44.64 -52.31 -20.55
N ARG A 651 45.54 -52.11 -19.58
CA ARG A 651 45.14 -51.92 -18.17
C ARG A 651 44.30 -50.63 -18.03
N ASP A 652 43.19 -50.74 -17.33
CA ASP A 652 42.39 -49.59 -16.90
C ASP A 652 43.24 -48.63 -16.06
N GLY A 653 43.03 -47.33 -16.27
CA GLY A 653 43.65 -46.27 -15.45
C GLY A 653 43.12 -46.30 -14.02
N VAL A 654 43.98 -46.00 -13.05
CA VAL A 654 43.59 -45.94 -11.64
C VAL A 654 42.66 -44.74 -11.43
N ASP A 655 41.48 -44.96 -10.86
CA ASP A 655 40.56 -43.88 -10.50
C ASP A 655 41.26 -42.84 -9.59
N GLY A 656 41.04 -41.56 -9.88
CA GLY A 656 41.48 -40.46 -9.04
C GLY A 656 40.79 -40.53 -7.68
N ARG A 657 41.52 -40.29 -6.59
CA ARG A 657 40.92 -40.24 -5.25
C ARG A 657 39.87 -39.14 -5.19
N ASP A 658 38.70 -39.47 -4.63
CA ASP A 658 37.64 -38.50 -4.35
C ASP A 658 38.20 -37.33 -3.53
N GLY A 659 37.78 -36.11 -3.90
CA GLY A 659 38.03 -34.92 -3.11
C GLY A 659 37.34 -35.04 -1.74
N VAL A 660 37.95 -34.49 -0.71
CA VAL A 660 37.34 -34.48 0.63
C VAL A 660 36.09 -33.61 0.58
N ASP A 661 34.95 -34.15 0.99
CA ASP A 661 33.70 -33.40 1.10
C ASP A 661 33.91 -32.11 1.91
N GLY A 662 33.34 -31.00 1.43
CA GLY A 662 33.25 -29.78 2.22
C GLY A 662 32.42 -30.05 3.48
N LYS A 663 32.80 -29.45 4.61
CA LYS A 663 31.99 -29.57 5.83
C LYS A 663 30.60 -28.99 5.59
N ASP A 664 29.57 -29.72 6.03
CA ASP A 664 28.18 -29.27 6.03
C ASP A 664 28.05 -27.88 6.69
N GLY A 665 27.22 -27.02 6.11
CA GLY A 665 26.84 -25.76 6.73
C GLY A 665 26.05 -26.00 8.02
N VAL A 666 26.22 -25.14 9.03
CA VAL A 666 25.49 -25.23 10.30
C VAL A 666 24.01 -24.94 10.04
N GLY A 667 23.12 -25.93 10.21
CA GLY A 667 21.68 -25.79 9.99
C GLY A 667 20.97 -24.88 10.99
N LEU A 668 19.68 -24.57 10.73
CA LEU A 668 18.78 -23.84 11.65
C LEU A 668 18.79 -24.46 13.04
N ARG A 669 18.84 -23.62 14.08
CA ARG A 669 19.15 -24.05 15.45
C ARG A 669 17.91 -24.30 16.28
N ASP A 670 17.75 -25.55 16.73
CA ASP A 670 16.64 -25.90 17.61
C ASP A 670 16.92 -25.75 19.11
N ASP A 671 18.14 -25.33 19.47
CA ASP A 671 18.63 -25.20 20.84
C ASP A 671 18.54 -23.78 21.42
N LEU A 672 17.87 -22.85 20.74
CA LEU A 672 17.75 -21.45 21.17
C LEU A 672 16.59 -21.23 22.16
N PRO A 673 16.74 -20.30 23.12
CA PRO A 673 15.62 -19.78 23.91
C PRO A 673 14.60 -19.10 23.00
N ARG A 674 13.30 -19.36 23.24
CA ARG A 674 12.17 -18.92 22.39
C ARG A 674 10.96 -18.50 23.21
N ILE A 675 10.10 -17.64 22.67
CA ILE A 675 8.85 -17.23 23.33
C ILE A 675 7.76 -18.27 23.04
N VAL A 676 7.04 -18.68 24.08
CA VAL A 676 6.00 -19.73 24.00
C VAL A 676 4.60 -19.23 24.37
N GLY A 677 4.47 -18.02 24.90
CA GLY A 677 3.16 -17.42 25.18
C GLY A 677 3.19 -16.04 25.83
N ILE A 678 2.03 -15.39 25.84
CA ILE A 678 1.75 -14.10 26.49
C ILE A 678 0.40 -14.15 27.22
N ASN A 679 0.20 -13.33 28.26
CA ASN A 679 -1.05 -13.34 29.05
C ASN A 679 -2.10 -12.29 28.62
N TRP A 680 -1.86 -11.56 27.53
CA TRP A 680 -2.84 -10.70 26.87
C TRP A 680 -3.05 -11.14 25.43
N ARG A 681 -4.14 -10.67 24.81
CA ARG A 681 -4.38 -10.87 23.39
C ARG A 681 -3.74 -9.75 22.57
N HIS A 682 -2.98 -10.15 21.56
CA HIS A 682 -2.34 -9.23 20.63
C HIS A 682 -3.38 -8.57 19.72
N ASN A 683 -3.25 -7.26 19.50
CA ASN A 683 -4.15 -6.39 18.75
C ASN A 683 -5.60 -6.37 19.28
N ASP A 684 -5.82 -6.66 20.57
CA ASP A 684 -7.16 -6.67 21.16
C ASP A 684 -7.49 -5.36 21.89
N THR A 685 -8.78 -5.15 22.16
CA THR A 685 -9.31 -4.03 22.93
C THR A 685 -9.92 -4.54 24.24
N ILE A 686 -9.32 -4.16 25.36
CA ILE A 686 -9.72 -4.56 26.71
C ILE A 686 -10.50 -3.41 27.35
N SER A 687 -11.70 -3.68 27.84
CA SER A 687 -12.46 -2.69 28.60
C SER A 687 -11.86 -2.51 30.01
N GLU A 688 -11.72 -1.26 30.46
CA GLU A 688 -11.23 -0.90 31.81
C GLU A 688 -12.07 -1.54 32.93
N ASP A 689 -13.37 -1.79 32.69
CA ASP A 689 -14.27 -2.42 33.67
C ASP A 689 -14.26 -3.96 33.60
N SER A 690 -13.51 -4.54 32.66
CA SER A 690 -13.50 -5.99 32.45
C SER A 690 -12.73 -6.74 33.56
N PRO A 691 -13.14 -7.99 33.88
CA PRO A 691 -12.34 -8.86 34.74
C PRO A 691 -10.92 -9.13 34.19
N GLU A 692 -10.74 -9.03 32.87
CA GLU A 692 -9.46 -9.20 32.19
C GLU A 692 -8.49 -8.06 32.51
N HIS A 693 -8.95 -6.80 32.47
CA HIS A 693 -8.16 -5.63 32.86
C HIS A 693 -7.68 -5.71 34.31
N ARG A 694 -8.57 -6.11 35.23
CA ARG A 694 -8.23 -6.29 36.64
C ARG A 694 -7.12 -7.35 36.82
N LYS A 695 -7.26 -8.48 36.13
CA LYS A 695 -6.29 -9.57 36.19
C LYS A 695 -4.94 -9.15 35.61
N LEU A 696 -4.91 -8.45 34.48
CA LEU A 696 -3.67 -7.91 33.89
C LEU A 696 -2.99 -6.88 34.81
N SER A 697 -3.79 -6.06 35.49
CA SER A 697 -3.27 -5.07 36.45
C SER A 697 -2.70 -5.72 37.72
N GLU A 698 -3.22 -6.88 38.15
CA GLU A 698 -2.72 -7.65 39.30
C GLU A 698 -1.47 -8.48 38.94
N ASP A 699 -1.55 -9.26 37.87
CA ASP A 699 -0.52 -10.21 37.44
C ASP A 699 0.66 -9.51 36.75
N GLY A 700 0.43 -8.36 36.13
CA GLY A 700 1.34 -7.71 35.19
C GLY A 700 1.30 -8.36 33.80
N LEU A 701 2.01 -7.74 32.85
CA LEU A 701 2.18 -8.29 31.50
C LEU A 701 3.28 -9.34 31.53
N VAL A 702 2.97 -10.59 31.17
CA VAL A 702 3.90 -11.73 31.23
C VAL A 702 4.17 -12.29 29.84
N VAL A 703 5.44 -12.40 29.49
CA VAL A 703 5.95 -13.14 28.33
C VAL A 703 6.64 -14.40 28.83
N ALA A 704 6.24 -15.55 28.30
CA ALA A 704 6.77 -16.86 28.69
C ALA A 704 7.80 -17.36 27.69
N PHE A 705 8.90 -17.94 28.18
CA PHE A 705 9.94 -18.57 27.38
C PHE A 705 9.89 -20.09 27.50
N ASP A 706 10.42 -20.78 26.50
CA ASP A 706 10.50 -22.25 26.50
C ASP A 706 11.25 -22.74 27.76
N PRO A 707 10.61 -23.55 28.62
CA PRO A 707 11.26 -24.05 29.84
C PRO A 707 12.46 -24.98 29.55
N ALA A 708 12.57 -25.54 28.34
CA ALA A 708 13.74 -26.31 27.92
C ALA A 708 15.00 -25.44 27.76
N PHE A 709 14.82 -24.15 27.48
CA PHE A 709 15.88 -23.17 27.20
C PHE A 709 15.64 -21.90 28.02
N PRO A 710 15.88 -21.94 29.35
CA PRO A 710 15.68 -20.80 30.22
C PRO A 710 16.67 -19.66 29.91
N ILE A 711 16.30 -18.45 30.29
CA ILE A 711 17.11 -17.24 30.09
C ILE A 711 17.75 -16.74 31.39
N LEU A 712 18.85 -16.00 31.26
CA LEU A 712 19.55 -15.34 32.35
C LEU A 712 18.75 -14.14 32.85
N ARG A 713 18.33 -14.19 34.12
CA ARG A 713 17.50 -13.12 34.74
C ARG A 713 18.17 -11.76 34.69
N GLU A 714 19.49 -11.70 34.81
CA GLU A 714 20.27 -10.46 34.77
C GLU A 714 20.23 -9.73 33.42
N THR A 715 19.84 -10.43 32.35
CA THR A 715 19.66 -9.84 31.02
C THR A 715 18.27 -9.22 30.81
N LEU A 716 17.35 -9.41 31.78
CA LEU A 716 16.03 -8.78 31.78
C LEU A 716 16.07 -7.45 32.54
N HIS A 717 16.08 -6.34 31.80
CA HIS A 717 16.02 -4.99 32.37
C HIS A 717 15.31 -4.04 31.41
N GLU A 718 15.13 -2.78 31.83
CA GLU A 718 14.35 -1.77 31.10
C GLU A 718 14.89 -1.40 29.69
N GLN A 719 16.09 -1.84 29.32
CA GLN A 719 16.64 -1.61 27.97
C GLN A 719 16.35 -2.79 27.04
N SER A 720 16.37 -4.02 27.56
CA SER A 720 16.02 -5.23 26.82
C SER A 720 14.52 -5.51 26.79
N VAL A 721 13.76 -4.90 27.71
CA VAL A 721 12.31 -5.05 27.84
C VAL A 721 11.66 -3.69 28.05
N GLN A 722 10.83 -3.26 27.10
CA GLN A 722 10.20 -1.94 27.10
C GLN A 722 8.67 -2.06 27.06
N LEU A 723 8.00 -1.12 27.72
CA LEU A 723 6.56 -0.92 27.61
C LEU A 723 6.31 0.50 27.11
N LEU A 724 5.82 0.59 25.89
CA LEU A 724 5.47 1.84 25.27
C LEU A 724 3.99 2.10 25.44
N TYR A 725 3.63 3.31 25.85
CA TYR A 725 2.26 3.73 26.10
C TYR A 725 1.90 4.97 25.30
N ARG A 726 0.66 4.99 24.82
CA ARG A 726 0.00 6.13 24.20
C ARG A 726 -1.32 6.37 24.94
N GLY A 727 -1.43 7.50 25.62
CA GLY A 727 -2.65 7.87 26.35
C GLY A 727 -3.83 8.23 25.46
N PRO A 728 -5.05 8.28 26.02
CA PRO A 728 -6.22 8.83 25.34
C PRO A 728 -6.04 10.35 25.31
N THR A 729 -6.14 10.94 24.13
CA THR A 729 -5.90 12.37 23.89
C THR A 729 -6.70 13.27 24.84
N GLU A 730 -6.01 13.95 25.76
CA GLU A 730 -6.39 15.32 26.13
C GLU A 730 -5.59 16.25 25.22
N PHE A 731 -6.30 17.15 24.56
CA PHE A 731 -5.80 18.18 23.66
C PHE A 731 -4.49 18.83 24.17
N ARG A 732 -3.41 18.63 23.41
CA ARG A 732 -2.34 19.63 23.27
C ARG A 732 -1.94 19.71 21.81
N GLU A 733 -2.59 20.63 21.11
CA GLU A 733 -2.13 21.19 19.85
C GLU A 733 -0.81 21.91 20.08
N GLU A 734 0.19 21.62 19.25
CA GLU A 734 1.14 22.59 18.68
C GLU A 734 2.11 21.82 17.74
N ILE A 735 1.90 21.97 16.43
CA ILE A 735 2.93 22.13 15.38
C ILE A 735 4.03 21.03 15.33
N PHE A 736 3.91 20.12 14.35
CA PHE A 736 4.82 18.99 14.03
C PHE A 736 4.99 17.92 15.13
N GLY A 737 4.56 16.67 14.87
CA GLY A 737 4.94 15.55 15.72
C GLY A 737 4.45 14.20 15.21
N THR A 738 5.39 13.36 14.76
CA THR A 738 5.30 11.89 14.89
C THR A 738 4.54 11.50 16.16
N TYR A 739 3.58 10.58 16.05
CA TYR A 739 2.87 10.03 17.21
C TYR A 739 3.89 9.36 18.18
N CYS A 740 4.36 10.09 19.19
CA CYS A 740 5.38 9.61 20.12
C CYS A 740 4.74 8.69 21.17
N TYR A 741 4.99 7.40 21.02
CA TYR A 741 4.90 6.47 22.14
C TYR A 741 5.91 6.87 23.22
N CYS A 742 5.48 7.00 24.47
CA CYS A 742 6.38 7.23 25.59
C CYS A 742 6.78 5.89 26.21
N ASN A 743 8.07 5.67 26.46
CA ASN A 743 8.50 4.54 27.27
C ASN A 743 8.02 4.77 28.72
N CYS A 744 7.32 3.80 29.28
CA CYS A 744 6.85 3.86 30.65
C CYS A 744 7.96 3.48 31.63
N GLU A 745 7.93 4.08 32.83
CA GLU A 745 8.69 3.54 33.96
C GLU A 745 8.04 2.21 34.37
N VAL A 746 8.79 1.12 34.15
CA VAL A 746 8.30 -0.25 34.35
C VAL A 746 9.22 -1.06 35.24
N GLY A 747 8.62 -1.85 36.13
CA GLY A 747 9.32 -2.91 36.84
C GLY A 747 9.41 -4.13 35.95
N VAL A 748 10.62 -4.52 35.59
CA VAL A 748 10.93 -5.77 34.88
C VAL A 748 11.40 -6.81 35.90
N ALA A 749 10.72 -7.94 35.98
CA ALA A 749 11.06 -9.03 36.88
C ALA A 749 11.02 -10.37 36.15
N GLY A 750 12.04 -11.21 36.36
CA GLY A 750 12.02 -12.59 35.88
C GLY A 750 10.99 -13.42 36.65
N VAL A 751 10.34 -14.35 35.97
CA VAL A 751 9.39 -15.29 36.56
C VAL A 751 9.73 -16.72 36.16
N LYS A 752 9.40 -17.67 37.03
CA LYS A 752 9.53 -19.09 36.73
C LYS A 752 8.13 -19.67 36.57
N LEU A 753 7.77 -19.97 35.33
CA LEU A 753 6.52 -20.63 34.99
C LEU A 753 6.76 -21.82 34.08
N GLU A 754 5.91 -22.83 34.20
CA GLU A 754 5.81 -23.90 33.23
C GLU A 754 4.83 -23.45 32.16
N ALA A 755 5.36 -23.01 31.03
CA ALA A 755 4.57 -22.63 29.87
C ALA A 755 4.86 -23.63 28.76
N LYS A 756 3.79 -24.23 28.25
CA LYS A 756 3.84 -24.97 26.99
C LYS A 756 3.13 -24.19 25.94
N CYS A 757 3.55 -24.48 24.73
CA CYS A 757 2.95 -23.91 23.57
C CYS A 757 1.42 -24.13 23.52
N GLY A 758 0.65 -23.03 23.39
CA GLY A 758 -0.80 -23.07 23.26
C GLY A 758 -1.58 -23.35 24.55
N GLU A 759 -0.91 -23.51 25.69
CA GLU A 759 -1.55 -23.68 26.99
C GLU A 759 -1.76 -22.32 27.70
N PRO A 760 -2.86 -22.15 28.46
CA PRO A 760 -3.04 -20.96 29.28
C PRO A 760 -1.89 -20.79 30.28
N LEU A 761 -1.33 -19.58 30.35
CA LEU A 761 -0.25 -19.28 31.30
C LEU A 761 -0.77 -19.30 32.74
N VAL A 762 -0.16 -20.15 33.58
CA VAL A 762 -0.34 -20.12 35.03
C VAL A 762 0.73 -19.21 35.61
N ILE A 763 0.32 -18.00 35.95
CA ILE A 763 1.23 -16.95 36.42
C ILE A 763 1.45 -17.09 37.94
N PRO A 764 2.69 -17.26 38.43
CA PRO A 764 2.97 -17.39 39.86
C PRO A 764 2.75 -16.07 40.60
N ALA A 765 2.40 -16.08 41.89
CA ALA A 765 2.21 -14.82 42.64
C ALA A 765 3.53 -14.03 42.80
N ASP A 766 4.62 -14.75 43.07
CA ASP A 766 5.93 -14.16 43.37
C ASP A 766 6.84 -14.09 42.13
N ASP A 767 7.75 -13.13 42.13
CA ASP A 767 8.82 -13.01 41.13
C ASP A 767 9.95 -14.01 41.46
N ALA A 768 10.70 -14.44 40.45
CA ALA A 768 11.77 -15.43 40.63
C ALA A 768 13.06 -14.79 41.18
N THR A 769 13.70 -15.47 42.14
CA THR A 769 14.98 -15.06 42.73
C THR A 769 16.19 -15.81 42.17
N GLY A 770 15.96 -16.85 41.35
CA GLY A 770 17.01 -17.65 40.72
C GLY A 770 17.74 -16.94 39.58
N VAL A 771 18.88 -17.50 39.15
CA VAL A 771 19.68 -16.97 38.02
C VAL A 771 18.99 -17.25 36.67
N ALA A 772 18.37 -18.43 36.53
CA ALA A 772 17.63 -18.84 35.35
C ALA A 772 16.12 -18.63 35.52
N VAL A 773 15.47 -18.02 34.53
CA VAL A 773 14.02 -17.76 34.51
C VAL A 773 13.40 -18.21 33.19
N THR A 774 12.10 -18.48 33.21
CA THR A 774 11.33 -18.99 32.05
C THR A 774 10.22 -18.04 31.63
N GLY A 775 10.32 -16.79 32.05
CA GLY A 775 9.47 -15.70 31.61
C GLY A 775 9.92 -14.37 32.16
N VAL A 776 9.36 -13.30 31.61
CA VAL A 776 9.52 -11.94 32.09
C VAL A 776 8.14 -11.37 32.41
N ARG A 777 8.08 -10.63 33.52
CA ARG A 777 6.91 -9.88 33.98
C ARG A 777 7.22 -8.39 33.97
N ILE A 778 6.30 -7.63 33.40
CA ILE A 778 6.38 -6.17 33.24
C ILE A 778 5.21 -5.55 34.01
N ARG A 779 5.51 -4.59 34.89
CA ARG A 779 4.49 -3.86 35.68
C ARG A 779 4.72 -2.36 35.57
N LEU A 780 3.64 -1.58 35.43
CA LEU A 780 3.73 -0.13 35.50
C LEU A 780 4.04 0.32 36.93
N LEU A 781 5.02 1.22 37.08
CA LEU A 781 5.39 1.78 38.37
C LEU A 781 5.03 3.27 38.47
N GLY A 782 4.60 3.70 39.65
CA GLY A 782 4.45 5.11 39.99
C GLY A 782 5.74 5.73 40.48
N ARG A 783 5.73 7.06 40.73
CA ARG A 783 6.86 7.86 41.24
C ARG A 783 7.50 7.38 42.56
N GLN A 784 6.91 6.39 43.25
CA GLN A 784 7.42 5.78 44.49
C GLN A 784 7.60 4.26 44.36
N GLY A 785 7.61 3.71 43.15
CA GLY A 785 7.72 2.26 42.91
C GLY A 785 6.45 1.47 43.28
N SER A 786 5.32 2.15 43.56
CA SER A 786 4.04 1.48 43.78
C SER A 786 3.47 0.97 42.46
N LYS A 787 2.90 -0.24 42.46
CA LYS A 787 2.20 -0.81 41.31
C LYS A 787 0.98 0.06 40.96
N ILE A 788 0.82 0.41 39.69
CA ILE A 788 -0.33 1.15 39.18
C ILE A 788 -1.05 0.27 38.15
N PRO A 789 -2.41 0.21 38.16
CA PRO A 789 -3.17 -0.40 37.09
C PRO A 789 -2.84 0.21 35.72
N LEU A 790 -3.02 -0.54 34.64
CA LEU A 790 -2.78 -0.03 33.30
C LEU A 790 -3.85 1.02 32.95
N PRO A 791 -3.54 2.33 32.81
CA PRO A 791 -4.52 3.32 32.39
C PRO A 791 -5.10 3.04 30.99
N PRO A 792 -6.28 3.62 30.65
CA PRO A 792 -6.80 3.56 29.29
C PRO A 792 -5.79 4.15 28.29
N GLY A 793 -5.60 3.51 27.14
CA GLY A 793 -4.61 3.90 26.14
C GLY A 793 -4.14 2.71 25.30
N THR A 794 -3.25 2.97 24.34
CA THR A 794 -2.64 1.93 23.50
C THR A 794 -1.26 1.57 24.02
N TYR A 795 -0.99 0.28 24.17
CA TYR A 795 0.25 -0.28 24.68
C TYR A 795 1.01 -1.03 23.61
N ARG A 796 2.35 -0.97 23.66
CA ARG A 796 3.25 -1.87 22.93
C ARG A 796 4.29 -2.45 23.89
N VAL A 797 4.44 -3.76 23.90
CA VAL A 797 5.47 -4.50 24.63
C VAL A 797 6.57 -4.85 23.65
N VAL A 798 7.81 -4.51 23.98
CA VAL A 798 8.99 -4.75 23.14
C VAL A 798 10.01 -5.55 23.93
N LEU A 799 10.50 -6.65 23.36
CA LEU A 799 11.67 -7.38 23.86
C LEU A 799 12.75 -7.36 22.77
N GLU A 800 13.95 -6.90 23.11
CA GLU A 800 15.13 -6.93 22.25
C GLU A 800 15.86 -8.26 22.48
N GLY A 801 15.64 -9.23 21.59
CA GLY A 801 16.16 -10.59 21.70
C GLY A 801 17.68 -10.67 21.78
N ASP A 802 18.37 -9.80 21.03
CA ASP A 802 19.84 -9.64 21.01
C ASP A 802 20.45 -9.35 22.39
N HIS A 803 19.63 -8.88 23.34
CA HIS A 803 20.05 -8.49 24.67
C HIS A 803 19.53 -9.42 25.77
N ILE A 804 18.76 -10.45 25.43
CA ILE A 804 18.22 -11.42 26.38
C ILE A 804 18.91 -12.75 26.12
N LEU A 805 19.77 -13.18 27.04
CA LEU A 805 20.62 -14.36 26.82
C LEU A 805 20.06 -15.60 27.51
N GLY A 806 20.20 -16.75 26.85
CA GLY A 806 19.94 -18.08 27.36
C GLY A 806 20.94 -18.49 28.44
N GLU A 807 20.50 -19.25 29.43
CA GLU A 807 21.38 -19.73 30.50
C GLU A 807 22.33 -20.85 30.04
N LYS A 808 21.90 -21.68 29.08
CA LYS A 808 22.70 -22.77 28.54
C LYS A 808 23.68 -22.26 27.50
N GLU A 809 24.97 -22.43 27.77
CA GLU A 809 26.02 -22.17 26.78
C GLU A 809 25.93 -23.13 25.60
N ILE A 810 26.22 -22.61 24.43
CA ILE A 810 26.29 -23.30 23.16
C ILE A 810 27.70 -23.22 22.59
N GLU A 811 28.13 -24.24 21.84
CA GLU A 811 29.39 -24.20 21.12
C GLU A 811 29.17 -23.62 19.72
N ILE A 812 29.92 -22.56 19.39
CA ILE A 812 29.94 -21.92 18.07
C ILE A 812 31.36 -21.85 17.55
N ASP A 813 31.54 -21.80 16.23
CA ASP A 813 32.86 -21.60 15.64
C ASP A 813 33.42 -20.21 16.00
N ASP A 814 34.69 -20.18 16.41
CA ASP A 814 35.40 -18.94 16.68
C ASP A 814 35.70 -18.24 15.35
N LEU A 815 34.95 -17.18 15.05
CA LEU A 815 35.13 -16.36 13.86
C LEU A 815 36.54 -15.73 13.79
N ASN A 816 37.22 -15.56 14.93
CA ASN A 816 38.58 -15.03 14.98
C ASN A 816 39.65 -16.12 14.85
N ASN A 817 39.29 -17.40 15.08
CA ASN A 817 40.20 -18.54 15.00
C ASN A 817 39.53 -19.73 14.26
N PRO A 818 39.51 -19.71 12.91
CA PRO A 818 38.83 -20.74 12.12
C PRO A 818 39.26 -22.17 12.48
N GLY A 819 38.29 -23.02 12.84
CA GLY A 819 38.51 -24.41 13.25
C GLY A 819 38.60 -24.64 14.76
N GLN A 820 38.48 -23.59 15.57
CA GLN A 820 38.24 -23.68 17.02
C GLN A 820 36.79 -23.31 17.33
N THR A 821 36.26 -23.85 18.42
CA THR A 821 34.92 -23.52 18.92
C THR A 821 35.03 -22.74 20.23
N ILE A 822 34.16 -21.75 20.42
CA ILE A 822 33.97 -21.02 21.67
C ILE A 822 32.60 -21.35 22.26
N ARG A 823 32.47 -21.21 23.57
CA ARG A 823 31.20 -21.32 24.28
C ARG A 823 30.62 -19.94 24.54
N VAL A 824 29.38 -19.73 24.15
CA VAL A 824 28.65 -18.47 24.34
C VAL A 824 27.23 -18.74 24.84
N ASN A 825 26.62 -17.78 25.52
CA ASN A 825 25.20 -17.82 25.84
C ASN A 825 24.41 -17.33 24.61
N PRO A 826 23.47 -18.12 24.06
CA PRO A 826 22.69 -17.71 22.89
C PRO A 826 21.69 -16.62 23.27
N ALA A 827 21.51 -15.62 22.43
CA ALA A 827 20.43 -14.65 22.53
C ALA A 827 19.05 -15.30 22.26
N LEU A 828 18.01 -14.63 22.75
CA LEU A 828 16.62 -14.99 22.56
C LEU A 828 16.26 -14.85 21.09
N ASP A 829 15.74 -15.92 20.50
CA ASP A 829 15.05 -15.87 19.21
C ASP A 829 13.69 -15.19 19.44
N ALA A 830 13.71 -13.87 19.31
CA ALA A 830 12.59 -12.97 19.58
C ALA A 830 11.84 -12.57 18.32
N ASN A 831 12.30 -13.01 17.14
CA ASN A 831 11.65 -12.74 15.87
C ASN A 831 10.20 -13.26 15.88
N HIS A 832 9.30 -12.48 15.30
CA HIS A 832 7.90 -12.80 14.95
C HIS A 832 6.81 -12.70 16.04
N PHE A 833 5.97 -11.64 15.96
CA PHE A 833 4.54 -11.59 16.32
C PHE A 833 3.82 -10.50 15.47
N ALA A 834 3.09 -10.88 14.41
CA ALA A 834 2.16 -10.02 13.64
C ALA A 834 0.68 -10.45 13.90
N PRO A 835 -0.35 -9.74 13.41
CA PRO A 835 -1.68 -9.72 14.01
C PRO A 835 -2.39 -11.08 13.97
N GLY A 836 -2.72 -11.60 15.16
CA GLY A 836 -3.38 -12.90 15.34
C GLY A 836 -2.36 -14.03 15.49
N LEU A 837 -1.89 -14.26 16.72
CA LEU A 837 -1.11 -15.43 17.14
C LEU A 837 -1.51 -16.71 16.35
N PRO A 838 -0.71 -17.22 15.40
CA PRO A 838 -1.09 -18.38 14.61
C PRO A 838 -0.54 -19.68 15.20
N LYS A 839 -0.92 -20.81 14.62
CA LYS A 839 -0.43 -22.19 14.84
C LYS A 839 1.09 -22.39 14.65
N ARG A 840 1.97 -21.46 15.03
CA ARG A 840 3.41 -21.72 15.19
C ARG A 840 3.85 -21.22 16.54
N CYS A 841 4.06 -22.19 17.41
CA CYS A 841 4.58 -21.95 18.72
C CYS A 841 5.47 -23.16 19.06
N PRO A 842 6.71 -22.96 19.54
CA PRO A 842 7.36 -21.69 19.94
C PRO A 842 7.51 -20.64 18.82
N SER A 843 7.62 -19.36 19.18
CA SER A 843 7.92 -18.26 18.24
C SER A 843 9.39 -18.31 17.78
N GLY A 844 9.73 -17.45 16.82
CA GLY A 844 11.10 -17.35 16.33
C GLY A 844 11.35 -18.05 15.00
N ASP A 845 12.43 -17.67 14.34
CA ASP A 845 12.88 -18.18 13.04
C ASP A 845 14.05 -19.17 13.15
N ARG A 846 14.37 -19.62 14.37
CA ARG A 846 15.53 -20.46 14.71
C ARG A 846 16.87 -19.75 14.47
N VAL A 847 16.84 -18.42 14.42
CA VAL A 847 18.02 -17.56 14.36
C VAL A 847 18.11 -16.81 15.69
N GLU A 848 19.34 -16.68 16.19
CA GLU A 848 19.60 -15.98 17.44
C GLU A 848 19.29 -14.48 17.29
N GLY A 849 18.53 -13.92 18.25
CA GLY A 849 18.27 -12.50 18.32
C GLY A 849 16.91 -12.04 17.79
N GLY A 850 16.84 -10.79 17.37
CA GLY A 850 15.62 -10.19 16.81
C GLY A 850 14.79 -9.38 17.78
N ARG A 851 13.58 -8.98 17.36
CA ARG A 851 12.70 -8.12 18.17
C ARG A 851 11.29 -8.68 18.26
N PHE A 852 10.84 -8.89 19.49
CA PHE A 852 9.45 -9.20 19.79
C PHE A 852 8.67 -7.90 19.98
N LEU A 853 7.55 -7.76 19.29
CA LEU A 853 6.64 -6.62 19.40
C LEU A 853 5.19 -7.10 19.54
N SER A 854 4.49 -6.66 20.58
CA SER A 854 3.07 -6.99 20.76
C SER A 854 2.30 -5.81 21.30
N TRP A 855 1.06 -5.59 20.85
CA TRP A 855 0.27 -4.41 21.23
C TRP A 855 -1.17 -4.76 21.61
N PHE A 856 -1.81 -3.89 22.38
CA PHE A 856 -3.23 -3.97 22.77
C PHE A 856 -3.73 -2.57 23.17
N THR A 857 -5.04 -2.39 23.26
CA THR A 857 -5.66 -1.12 23.70
C THR A 857 -6.54 -1.34 24.91
N ILE A 858 -6.43 -0.48 25.93
CA ILE A 858 -7.40 -0.39 27.03
C ILE A 858 -8.32 0.80 26.75
N ARG A 859 -9.64 0.57 26.73
CA ARG A 859 -10.65 1.63 26.57
C ARG A 859 -11.48 1.78 27.84
N ARG A 860 -11.90 3.03 28.13
CA ARG A 860 -12.96 3.28 29.11
C ARG A 860 -14.24 2.58 28.63
N GLY A 861 -14.90 1.84 29.53
CA GLY A 861 -16.14 1.12 29.27
C GLY A 861 -17.30 2.02 28.90
#